data_AF-A0A2P2K912-F1
#
_entry.id   AF-A0A2P2K912-F1
#
_cell.length_a   1.000
_cell.length_b   1.000
_cell.length_c   1.000
_cell.angle_alpha   90.00
_cell.angle_beta   90.00
_cell.angle_gamma   90.00
#
_symmetry.space_group_name_H-M   'P 1'
#
loop_
_entity.id
_entity.type
_entity.pdbx_description
1 polymer ?
#
loop_
_entity_poly.entity_id
_entity_poly.type
_entity_poly.pdbx_seq_one_letter_code
_entity_poly.pdbx_strand_id
1 'polypeptide(L)'
;MHTGERQAAKMRMAYLRSMLNQDISLFDTEASTGEVIAAVTSDIIVVQDAISEKVGNFMHYVSRFLAGFTIGFVRVWQISLVTLSIVPLIALAGGLYAYVTIGLIASVRKSYVKAGEIAEEVIGNVRTVQAFTGEERAVKSYREALRNTYQYGKKAGLAKGLGLGTMHCVLFLSWALLVWFTSKVVHKGIANGGESFTTMLNVVIAGLSLGQAAPDISAFVRAQAAAYPIFQMIERNTVSKASSKTGRKLNKLEGHIEFKDVSFSYPSRPDVLIFDKLCLDIPSGKIVALVGGSGSGKSTVISLIERFYEPLSGQMLLDGNDFRDLDVKWLRQQIGLVNQEPALFATSIRENILYGKDDATLDEITRAAKLSEAFSFISNLPDRFETQVGERGVQLSGGQKQRIAISRAVVKNPSILLLDEATSALDAESEKSVQEALDRAMVGRTTVVVAHRLSTIRNADAIAVVEAGKIVEIGSHDELISNPNSAYSSLIHVQEAAILQRHPSLGPTMGRPPSIRYSRELSRNRTSFGTSFRSEKDSVSCADGMEPIKATPASAKRIYSMVAPDWFYGVIGTIGAFIAGAQMPLFALGVSQALVAFYMDWETTCREIKKIAILFCCAAVLTVIVHSVEHLCFGIMGSRLTLRVRKRMFSAILKNEIGWFDDINNTSSMLSSRLESDVTLLRAIVVDRSTILLQNVGLVVASFIIAFILNWRITLVVIAMYPLIISGHISEKFFMQGYGGNLSKAYLKANMLAGEAVSNIRTVAAFCAEEKVLKLYAEELVEPSKRSFNRGQIAGIFYGISQFFIFSSYGLALWYGSVLMGKELASFKSVMKSFMVLIITALAMGETLALIPDLLKGNQMLTSLFEVLDRKTLVPGDVGEELTNVEGTIELKDIHFSYPSRPDVMIFKDFNLRVRSGKTMALVGQSGSGKSSVLALVLRFYDPTAGKVMIDGKDIKKLKLKSLRKHIGLVQQEPALFATSIYENILYGKEGATEGEVIEAAKLANSHSFISALPEGYSTKVGERGVQLSGGQKQRVAIARAVLRNPEILLLDEATSALDVESERIVQQALDRLMRKRTTVMVAHRLSTIKNADQISVIQDGKVVEQGTHSSLVENKNGAYFKLINLQQQQQQHQHQ
;
A
#
# COMPACT_ATOMS: atom_id res chain seq x y z
N MET A 1 -15.80 -15.43 -20.86
CA MET A 1 -15.19 -15.78 -19.56
C MET A 1 -14.00 -16.75 -19.68
N HIS A 2 -14.18 -18.02 -20.05
CA HIS A 2 -13.06 -18.98 -20.16
C HIS A 2 -11.96 -18.53 -21.15
N THR A 3 -12.36 -17.95 -22.27
CA THR A 3 -11.46 -17.35 -23.26
C THR A 3 -10.61 -16.23 -22.65
N GLY A 4 -11.24 -15.31 -21.89
CA GLY A 4 -10.53 -14.22 -21.23
C GLY A 4 -9.59 -14.69 -20.14
N GLU A 5 -9.94 -15.72 -19.37
CA GLU A 5 -9.03 -16.37 -18.40
C GLU A 5 -7.79 -16.94 -19.11
N ARG A 6 -7.99 -17.69 -20.20
CA ARG A 6 -6.91 -18.29 -20.97
C ARG A 6 -5.97 -17.23 -21.56
N GLN A 7 -6.51 -16.12 -22.06
CA GLN A 7 -5.71 -15.02 -22.58
C GLN A 7 -4.98 -14.27 -21.46
N ALA A 8 -5.62 -14.04 -20.32
CA ALA A 8 -4.99 -13.42 -19.16
C ALA A 8 -3.84 -14.27 -18.61
N ALA A 9 -4.00 -15.59 -18.48
CA ALA A 9 -2.92 -16.50 -18.08
C ALA A 9 -1.74 -16.47 -19.06
N LYS A 10 -2.01 -16.47 -20.37
CA LYS A 10 -0.96 -16.30 -21.40
C LYS A 10 -0.28 -14.94 -21.32
N MET A 11 -1.04 -13.87 -21.06
CA MET A 11 -0.51 -12.52 -20.90
C MET A 11 0.38 -12.42 -19.66
N ARG A 12 -0.02 -13.00 -18.52
CA ARG A 12 0.82 -13.09 -17.31
C ARG A 12 2.13 -13.80 -17.61
N MET A 13 2.06 -14.95 -18.29
CA MET A 13 3.24 -15.72 -18.68
C MET A 13 4.16 -14.94 -19.62
N ALA A 14 3.60 -14.31 -20.66
CA ALA A 14 4.37 -13.55 -21.64
C ALA A 14 5.01 -12.31 -21.03
N TYR A 15 4.27 -11.60 -20.17
CA TYR A 15 4.76 -10.43 -19.46
C TYR A 15 5.88 -10.80 -18.49
N LEU A 16 5.67 -11.82 -17.63
CA LEU A 16 6.71 -12.29 -16.70
C LEU A 16 7.95 -12.79 -17.47
N ARG A 17 7.77 -13.55 -18.55
CA ARG A 17 8.87 -13.99 -19.41
C ARG A 17 9.62 -12.81 -20.01
N SER A 18 8.92 -11.76 -20.45
CA SER A 18 9.58 -10.57 -20.96
C SER A 18 10.38 -9.89 -19.85
N MET A 19 9.75 -9.62 -18.70
CA MET A 19 10.38 -8.98 -17.54
C MET A 19 11.63 -9.70 -17.06
N LEU A 20 11.60 -11.03 -16.94
CA LEU A 20 12.76 -11.82 -16.51
C LEU A 20 13.92 -11.76 -17.52
N ASN A 21 13.64 -11.48 -18.80
CA ASN A 21 14.64 -11.38 -19.86
C ASN A 21 15.05 -9.93 -20.19
N GLN A 22 14.52 -8.93 -19.48
CA GLN A 22 14.91 -7.53 -19.64
C GLN A 22 16.31 -7.29 -19.06
N ASP A 23 16.98 -6.27 -19.60
CA ASP A 23 18.29 -5.86 -19.12
C ASP A 23 18.19 -5.21 -17.72
N ILE A 24 19.21 -5.40 -16.88
CA ILE A 24 19.19 -4.94 -15.48
C ILE A 24 19.13 -3.40 -15.39
N SER A 25 19.65 -2.71 -16.40
CA SER A 25 19.55 -1.26 -16.58
C SER A 25 18.11 -0.74 -16.52
N LEU A 26 17.13 -1.53 -16.96
CA LEU A 26 15.71 -1.18 -16.90
C LEU A 26 15.21 -1.07 -15.46
N PHE A 27 15.63 -2.01 -14.60
CA PHE A 27 15.20 -2.07 -13.20
C PHE A 27 15.83 -0.96 -12.35
N ASP A 28 16.94 -0.38 -12.80
CA ASP A 28 17.54 0.77 -12.13
C ASP A 28 16.81 2.08 -12.49
N THR A 29 16.27 2.18 -13.70
CA THR A 29 15.72 3.42 -14.29
C THR A 29 14.20 3.47 -14.28
N GLU A 30 13.56 2.59 -15.05
CA GLU A 30 12.15 2.66 -15.46
C GLU A 30 11.24 1.69 -14.69
N ALA A 31 11.70 0.47 -14.40
CA ALA A 31 10.85 -0.59 -13.86
C ALA A 31 11.09 -0.82 -12.37
N SER A 32 10.09 -0.54 -11.55
CA SER A 32 10.09 -0.95 -10.15
C SER A 32 9.48 -2.34 -9.96
N THR A 33 9.97 -3.09 -8.97
CA THR A 33 9.38 -4.38 -8.56
C THR A 33 7.87 -4.26 -8.29
N GLY A 34 7.46 -3.13 -7.70
CA GLY A 34 6.06 -2.85 -7.39
C GLY A 34 5.19 -2.70 -8.65
N GLU A 35 5.67 -2.05 -9.71
CA GLU A 35 4.94 -1.92 -10.98
C GLU A 35 4.76 -3.26 -11.68
N VAL A 36 5.76 -4.13 -11.66
CA VAL A 36 5.68 -5.47 -12.26
C VAL A 36 4.63 -6.32 -11.55
N ILE A 37 4.62 -6.27 -10.21
CA ILE A 37 3.61 -6.96 -9.41
C ILE A 37 2.23 -6.35 -9.66
N ALA A 38 2.11 -5.02 -9.70
CA ALA A 38 0.84 -4.33 -10.01
C ALA A 38 0.32 -4.72 -11.39
N ALA A 39 1.19 -4.84 -12.39
CA ALA A 39 0.81 -5.27 -13.73
C ALA A 39 0.24 -6.69 -13.73
N VAL A 40 0.92 -7.65 -13.08
CA VAL A 40 0.49 -9.06 -13.01
C VAL A 40 -0.80 -9.24 -12.19
N THR A 41 -0.94 -8.47 -11.11
CA THR A 41 -2.02 -8.65 -10.13
C THR A 41 -3.25 -7.78 -10.35
N SER A 42 -3.10 -6.57 -10.91
CA SER A 42 -4.17 -5.59 -11.08
C SER A 42 -4.44 -5.33 -12.55
N ASP A 43 -3.44 -4.91 -13.32
CA ASP A 43 -3.68 -4.40 -14.68
C ASP A 43 -4.14 -5.50 -15.63
N ILE A 44 -3.53 -6.69 -15.57
CA ILE A 44 -4.00 -7.84 -16.34
C ILE A 44 -5.42 -8.25 -15.95
N ILE A 45 -5.83 -8.06 -14.69
CA ILE A 45 -7.22 -8.34 -14.27
C ILE A 45 -8.19 -7.34 -14.92
N VAL A 46 -7.81 -6.06 -15.03
CA VAL A 46 -8.62 -5.06 -15.74
C VAL A 46 -8.78 -5.42 -17.21
N VAL A 47 -7.70 -5.86 -17.86
CA VAL A 47 -7.75 -6.36 -19.25
C VAL A 47 -8.62 -7.60 -19.35
N GLN A 48 -8.47 -8.54 -18.42
CA GLN A 48 -9.25 -9.77 -18.34
C GLN A 48 -10.75 -9.50 -18.23
N ASP A 49 -11.17 -8.56 -17.37
CA ASP A 49 -12.58 -8.21 -17.19
C ASP A 49 -13.19 -7.69 -18.51
N ALA A 50 -12.48 -6.78 -19.18
CA ALA A 50 -12.86 -6.23 -20.47
C ALA A 50 -13.06 -7.32 -21.53
N ILE A 51 -12.07 -8.20 -21.74
CA ILE A 51 -12.15 -9.27 -22.76
C ILE A 51 -13.04 -10.45 -22.36
N SER A 52 -13.55 -10.48 -21.12
CA SER A 52 -14.36 -11.58 -20.59
C SER A 52 -15.84 -11.29 -20.61
N GLU A 53 -16.33 -10.51 -19.65
CA GLU A 53 -17.76 -10.28 -19.42
C GLU A 53 -18.23 -9.07 -20.24
N LYS A 54 -17.44 -7.99 -20.24
CA LYS A 54 -17.82 -6.70 -20.84
C LYS A 54 -17.98 -6.79 -22.36
N VAL A 55 -17.11 -7.52 -23.06
CA VAL A 55 -17.32 -7.80 -24.50
C VAL A 55 -18.63 -8.55 -24.75
N GLY A 56 -18.95 -9.56 -23.94
CA GLY A 56 -20.19 -10.32 -24.07
C GLY A 56 -21.43 -9.47 -23.84
N ASN A 57 -21.42 -8.65 -22.79
CA ASN A 57 -22.49 -7.70 -22.48
C ASN A 57 -22.65 -6.65 -23.58
N PHE A 58 -21.55 -6.05 -24.04
CA PHE A 58 -21.57 -5.07 -25.12
C PHE A 58 -22.18 -5.66 -26.40
N MET A 59 -21.75 -6.86 -26.81
CA MET A 59 -22.34 -7.55 -27.97
C MET A 59 -23.82 -7.85 -27.76
N HIS A 60 -24.23 -8.30 -26.58
CA HIS A 60 -25.63 -8.55 -26.24
C HIS A 60 -26.48 -7.28 -26.37
N TYR A 61 -26.03 -6.16 -25.78
CA TYR A 61 -26.76 -4.90 -25.80
C TYR A 61 -26.81 -4.26 -27.19
N VAL A 62 -25.70 -4.29 -27.94
CA VAL A 62 -25.66 -3.79 -29.33
C VAL A 62 -26.53 -4.66 -30.23
N SER A 63 -26.52 -5.98 -30.07
CA SER A 63 -27.40 -6.88 -30.83
C SER A 63 -28.87 -6.61 -30.53
N ARG A 64 -29.23 -6.37 -29.26
CA ARG A 64 -30.60 -6.02 -28.86
C ARG A 64 -31.02 -4.66 -29.42
N PHE A 65 -30.10 -3.69 -29.45
CA PHE A 65 -30.31 -2.39 -30.08
C PHE A 65 -30.60 -2.54 -31.58
N LEU A 66 -29.70 -3.20 -32.33
CA LEU A 66 -29.83 -3.38 -33.77
C LEU A 66 -31.08 -4.19 -34.13
N ALA A 67 -31.33 -5.31 -33.45
CA ALA A 67 -32.50 -6.15 -33.69
C ALA A 67 -33.81 -5.40 -33.38
N GLY A 68 -33.88 -4.69 -32.25
CA GLY A 68 -35.10 -3.98 -31.86
C GLY A 68 -35.44 -2.81 -32.79
N PHE A 69 -34.45 -2.04 -33.25
CA PHE A 69 -34.67 -1.00 -34.27
C PHE A 69 -34.99 -1.60 -35.64
N THR A 70 -34.33 -2.69 -36.05
CA THR A 70 -34.62 -3.36 -37.33
C THR A 70 -36.07 -3.87 -37.36
N ILE A 71 -36.51 -4.56 -36.30
CA ILE A 71 -37.91 -5.01 -36.17
C ILE A 71 -38.85 -3.80 -36.16
N GLY A 72 -38.49 -2.72 -35.47
CA GLY A 72 -39.29 -1.50 -35.45
C GLY A 72 -39.45 -0.86 -36.84
N PHE A 73 -38.38 -0.71 -37.60
CA PHE A 73 -38.40 -0.13 -38.95
C PHE A 73 -39.14 -1.01 -39.95
N VAL A 74 -39.02 -2.34 -39.84
CA VAL A 74 -39.74 -3.29 -40.70
C VAL A 74 -41.25 -3.29 -40.43
N ARG A 75 -41.66 -3.12 -39.16
CA ARG A 75 -43.07 -3.15 -38.76
C ARG A 75 -43.75 -1.80 -38.97
N VAL A 76 -43.30 -0.75 -38.28
CA VAL A 76 -43.88 0.60 -38.36
C VAL A 76 -42.76 1.64 -38.33
N TRP A 77 -42.23 1.97 -39.50
CA TRP A 77 -41.09 2.87 -39.64
C TRP A 77 -41.36 4.28 -39.11
N GLN A 78 -42.61 4.77 -39.17
CA GLN A 78 -42.98 6.11 -38.71
C GLN A 78 -42.79 6.26 -37.19
N ILE A 79 -43.22 5.26 -36.41
CA ILE A 79 -43.09 5.26 -34.94
C ILE A 79 -41.60 5.12 -34.55
N SER A 80 -40.88 4.28 -35.28
CA SER A 80 -39.45 4.06 -35.08
C SER A 80 -38.62 5.33 -35.34
N LEU A 81 -38.96 6.10 -36.38
CA LEU A 81 -38.32 7.38 -36.68
C LEU A 81 -38.55 8.43 -35.59
N VAL A 82 -39.79 8.52 -35.07
CA VAL A 82 -40.11 9.43 -33.95
C VAL A 82 -39.31 9.02 -32.71
N THR A 83 -39.20 7.73 -32.43
CA THR A 83 -38.43 7.25 -31.27
C THR A 83 -36.93 7.51 -31.45
N LEU A 84 -36.41 7.36 -32.66
CA LEU A 84 -35.01 7.67 -32.98
C LEU A 84 -34.69 9.16 -32.73
N SER A 85 -35.62 10.08 -33.02
CA SER A 85 -35.44 11.51 -32.77
C SER A 85 -35.29 11.88 -31.29
N ILE A 86 -35.76 11.01 -30.39
CA ILE A 86 -35.70 11.18 -28.94
C ILE A 86 -34.33 10.74 -28.37
N VAL A 87 -33.68 9.77 -29.01
CA VAL A 87 -32.42 9.17 -28.52
C VAL A 87 -31.32 10.24 -28.30
N PRO A 88 -31.07 11.19 -29.22
CA PRO A 88 -30.10 12.27 -29.00
C PRO A 88 -30.41 13.14 -27.78
N LEU A 89 -31.69 13.39 -27.47
CA LEU A 89 -32.10 14.21 -26.33
C LEU A 89 -31.80 13.50 -25.00
N ILE A 90 -32.08 12.19 -24.93
CA ILE A 90 -31.73 11.36 -23.77
C ILE A 90 -30.21 11.29 -23.61
N ALA A 91 -29.48 11.09 -24.72
CA ALA A 91 -28.01 11.05 -24.71
C ALA A 91 -27.40 12.37 -24.23
N LEU A 92 -27.94 13.52 -24.65
CA LEU A 92 -27.50 14.84 -24.20
C LEU A 92 -27.75 15.04 -22.70
N ALA A 93 -28.94 14.72 -22.21
CA ALA A 93 -29.29 14.81 -20.79
C ALA A 93 -28.39 13.92 -19.92
N GLY A 94 -28.18 12.66 -20.35
CA GLY A 94 -27.33 11.70 -19.67
C GLY A 94 -25.85 12.07 -19.71
N GLY A 95 -25.37 12.56 -20.85
CA GLY A 95 -23.99 13.03 -21.04
C GLY A 95 -23.67 14.25 -20.17
N LEU A 96 -24.56 15.24 -20.13
CA LEU A 96 -24.40 16.41 -19.25
C LEU A 96 -24.39 16.00 -17.77
N TYR A 97 -25.31 15.12 -17.37
CA TYR A 97 -25.34 14.56 -16.02
C TYR A 97 -24.03 13.84 -15.66
N ALA A 98 -23.54 12.97 -16.54
CA ALA A 98 -22.30 12.24 -16.35
C ALA A 98 -21.10 13.19 -16.21
N TYR A 99 -20.99 14.19 -17.10
CA TYR A 99 -19.92 15.19 -17.08
C TYR A 99 -19.88 15.95 -15.75
N VAL A 100 -21.02 16.49 -15.30
CA VAL A 100 -21.10 17.25 -14.03
C VAL A 100 -20.81 16.36 -12.83
N THR A 101 -21.34 15.13 -12.81
CA THR A 101 -21.19 14.21 -11.69
C THR A 101 -19.74 13.73 -11.55
N ILE A 102 -19.08 13.37 -12.66
CA ILE A 102 -17.68 12.95 -12.66
C ILE A 102 -16.79 14.10 -12.15
N GLY A 103 -17.00 15.33 -12.62
CA GLY A 103 -16.24 16.49 -12.14
C GLY A 103 -16.43 16.77 -10.65
N LEU A 104 -17.65 16.64 -10.12
CA LEU A 104 -17.93 16.84 -8.70
C LEU A 104 -17.35 15.72 -7.82
N ILE A 105 -17.44 14.46 -8.25
CA ILE A 105 -16.83 13.32 -7.54
C ILE A 105 -15.30 13.48 -7.49
N ALA A 106 -14.68 13.85 -8.61
CA ALA A 106 -13.25 14.17 -8.66
C ALA A 106 -12.88 15.31 -7.70
N SER A 107 -13.71 16.36 -7.62
CA SER A 107 -13.51 17.48 -6.68
C SER A 107 -13.62 17.03 -5.22
N VAL A 108 -14.58 16.16 -4.89
CA VAL A 108 -14.72 15.57 -3.54
C VAL A 108 -13.44 14.80 -3.19
N ARG A 109 -12.97 13.91 -4.07
CA ARG A 109 -11.75 13.12 -3.86
C ARG A 109 -10.53 14.01 -3.67
N LYS A 110 -10.32 14.98 -4.56
CA LYS A 110 -9.22 15.97 -4.47
C LYS A 110 -9.25 16.75 -3.16
N SER A 111 -10.44 17.15 -2.68
CA SER A 111 -10.55 17.86 -1.40
C SER A 111 -10.23 16.99 -0.19
N TYR A 112 -10.45 15.68 -0.28
CA TYR A 112 -10.15 14.74 0.80
C TYR A 112 -8.67 14.42 0.92
N VAL A 113 -7.90 14.45 -0.19
CA VAL A 113 -6.45 14.20 -0.19
C VAL A 113 -5.72 15.02 0.90
N LYS A 114 -6.05 16.31 1.03
CA LYS A 114 -5.48 17.17 2.10
C LYS A 114 -5.82 16.68 3.51
N ALA A 115 -7.03 16.17 3.73
CA ALA A 115 -7.43 15.63 5.02
C ALA A 115 -6.74 14.28 5.30
N GLY A 116 -6.60 13.43 4.28
CA GLY A 116 -5.86 12.17 4.34
C GLY A 116 -4.38 12.37 4.68
N GLU A 117 -3.73 13.36 4.07
CA GLU A 117 -2.34 13.75 4.37
C GLU A 117 -2.16 14.15 5.83
N ILE A 118 -3.05 15.00 6.36
CA ILE A 118 -3.03 15.40 7.78
C ILE A 118 -3.21 14.18 8.68
N ALA A 119 -4.12 13.26 8.32
CA ALA A 119 -4.35 12.06 9.12
C ALA A 119 -3.13 11.13 9.13
N GLU A 120 -2.53 10.86 7.96
CA GLU A 120 -1.35 10.02 7.80
C GLU A 120 -0.14 10.58 8.54
N GLU A 121 0.12 11.87 8.41
CA GLU A 121 1.21 12.55 9.10
C GLU A 121 1.06 12.53 10.63
N VAL A 122 -0.14 12.85 11.14
CA VAL A 122 -0.40 12.88 12.59
C VAL A 122 -0.31 11.47 13.18
N ILE A 123 -0.84 10.46 12.48
CA ILE A 123 -0.77 9.06 12.94
C ILE A 123 0.68 8.55 12.87
N GLY A 124 1.42 8.86 11.79
CA GLY A 124 2.83 8.48 11.67
C GLY A 124 3.69 9.08 12.78
N ASN A 125 3.39 10.30 13.21
CA ASN A 125 4.10 11.00 14.28
C ASN A 125 3.34 11.00 15.62
N VAL A 126 2.52 9.97 15.89
CA VAL A 126 1.62 9.94 17.06
C VAL A 126 2.36 10.06 18.39
N ARG A 127 3.59 9.53 18.50
CA ARG A 127 4.42 9.65 19.71
C ARG A 127 4.71 11.11 20.03
N THR A 128 5.05 11.92 19.03
CA THR A 128 5.27 13.36 19.18
C THR A 128 3.95 14.09 19.49
N VAL A 129 2.86 13.73 18.80
CA VAL A 129 1.54 14.33 19.03
C VAL A 129 1.09 14.12 20.49
N GLN A 130 1.22 12.90 21.00
CA GLN A 130 0.86 12.55 22.38
C GLN A 130 1.81 13.14 23.43
N ALA A 131 3.11 13.18 23.16
CA ALA A 131 4.09 13.81 24.06
C ALA A 131 3.78 15.29 24.29
N PHE A 132 3.39 16.01 23.23
CA PHE A 132 3.05 17.44 23.29
C PHE A 132 1.55 17.73 23.51
N THR A 133 0.73 16.73 23.84
CA THR A 133 -0.71 16.88 24.11
C THR A 133 -1.50 17.57 22.97
N GLY A 134 -1.15 17.26 21.72
CA GLY A 134 -1.68 17.91 20.52
C GLY A 134 -2.88 17.20 19.86
N GLU A 135 -3.50 16.22 20.51
CA GLU A 135 -4.56 15.39 19.93
C GLU A 135 -5.79 16.23 19.54
N GLU A 136 -6.19 17.20 20.37
CA GLU A 136 -7.34 18.06 20.11
C GLU A 136 -7.10 19.03 18.95
N ARG A 137 -5.88 19.58 18.86
CA ARG A 137 -5.43 20.41 17.74
C ARG A 137 -5.45 19.63 16.43
N ALA A 138 -4.95 18.40 16.43
CA ALA A 138 -4.99 17.53 15.27
C ALA A 138 -6.43 17.25 14.81
N VAL A 139 -7.35 16.91 15.74
CA VAL A 139 -8.77 16.69 15.43
C VAL A 139 -9.43 17.95 14.86
N LYS A 140 -9.08 19.14 15.37
CA LYS A 140 -9.59 20.42 14.86
C LYS A 140 -9.12 20.68 13.43
N SER A 141 -7.82 20.51 13.15
CA SER A 141 -7.22 20.67 11.82
C SER A 141 -7.85 19.71 10.80
N TYR A 142 -7.97 18.43 11.15
CA TYR A 142 -8.61 17.43 10.30
C TYR A 142 -10.08 17.77 9.99
N ARG A 143 -10.84 18.23 11.00
CA ARG A 143 -12.23 18.68 10.82
C ARG A 143 -12.35 19.87 9.87
N GLU A 144 -11.42 20.82 9.95
CA GLU A 144 -11.40 22.00 9.06
C GLU A 144 -11.08 21.59 7.62
N ALA A 145 -10.13 20.69 7.42
CA ALA A 145 -9.82 20.13 6.09
C ALA A 145 -11.04 19.40 5.47
N LEU A 146 -11.81 18.66 6.28
CA LEU A 146 -13.02 17.96 5.83
C LEU A 146 -14.20 18.89 5.43
N ARG A 147 -14.16 20.18 5.80
CA ARG A 147 -15.26 21.12 5.51
C ARG A 147 -15.46 21.32 4.01
N ASN A 148 -14.36 21.32 3.24
CA ASN A 148 -14.40 21.44 1.78
C ASN A 148 -15.04 20.19 1.15
N THR A 149 -14.73 19.01 1.69
CA THR A 149 -15.32 17.73 1.25
C THR A 149 -16.83 17.73 1.43
N TYR A 150 -17.33 18.28 2.54
CA TYR A 150 -18.76 18.44 2.79
C TYR A 150 -19.45 19.36 1.76
N GLN A 151 -18.83 20.51 1.43
CA GLN A 151 -19.42 21.47 0.48
C GLN A 151 -19.57 20.87 -0.92
N TYR A 152 -18.53 20.19 -1.42
CA TYR A 152 -18.61 19.48 -2.70
C TYR A 152 -19.57 18.29 -2.64
N GLY A 153 -19.62 17.56 -1.52
CA GLY A 153 -20.56 16.46 -1.31
C GLY A 153 -22.04 16.89 -1.39
N LYS A 154 -22.38 18.08 -0.85
CA LYS A 154 -23.73 18.67 -0.98
C LYS A 154 -24.06 18.98 -2.44
N LYS A 155 -23.14 19.63 -3.16
CA LYS A 155 -23.32 19.94 -4.59
C LYS A 155 -23.47 18.68 -5.44
N ALA A 156 -22.71 17.62 -5.13
CA ALA A 156 -22.82 16.32 -5.79
C ALA A 156 -24.20 15.66 -5.58
N GLY A 157 -24.77 15.76 -4.37
CA GLY A 157 -26.12 15.27 -4.09
C GLY A 157 -27.20 15.99 -4.91
N LEU A 158 -27.12 17.32 -5.01
CA LEU A 158 -28.03 18.12 -5.84
C LEU A 158 -27.89 17.80 -7.33
N ALA A 159 -26.66 17.72 -7.83
CA ALA A 159 -26.38 17.36 -9.22
C ALA A 159 -26.92 15.96 -9.56
N LYS A 160 -26.82 15.00 -8.64
CA LYS A 160 -27.43 13.67 -8.76
C LYS A 160 -28.95 13.74 -8.91
N GLY A 161 -29.61 14.51 -8.03
CA GLY A 161 -31.06 14.69 -8.08
C GLY A 161 -31.56 15.35 -9.35
N LEU A 162 -30.93 16.47 -9.75
CA LEU A 162 -31.26 17.17 -10.99
C LEU A 162 -31.01 16.29 -12.22
N GLY A 163 -29.86 15.62 -12.29
CA GLY A 163 -29.52 14.78 -13.45
C GLY A 163 -30.46 13.60 -13.63
N LEU A 164 -30.72 12.84 -12.55
CA LEU A 164 -31.68 11.72 -12.61
C LEU A 164 -33.10 12.22 -12.87
N GLY A 165 -33.51 13.33 -12.26
CA GLY A 165 -34.80 13.96 -12.52
C GLY A 165 -34.97 14.40 -13.98
N THR A 166 -33.96 15.05 -14.56
CA THR A 166 -33.98 15.47 -15.98
C THR A 166 -34.04 14.27 -16.92
N MET A 167 -33.31 13.19 -16.64
CA MET A 167 -33.37 11.95 -17.43
C MET A 167 -34.79 11.36 -17.44
N HIS A 168 -35.43 11.27 -16.27
CA HIS A 168 -36.81 10.79 -16.17
C HIS A 168 -37.81 11.77 -16.81
N CYS A 169 -37.60 13.08 -16.67
CA CYS A 169 -38.42 14.09 -17.33
C CYS A 169 -38.43 13.92 -18.85
N VAL A 170 -37.24 13.78 -19.46
CA VAL A 170 -37.12 13.50 -20.90
C VAL A 170 -37.85 12.20 -21.24
N LEU A 171 -37.72 11.15 -20.42
CA LEU A 171 -38.44 9.88 -20.63
C LEU A 171 -39.97 10.07 -20.64
N PHE A 172 -40.57 10.76 -19.67
CA PHE A 172 -42.03 10.98 -19.66
C PHE A 172 -42.53 11.80 -20.84
N LEU A 173 -41.80 12.87 -21.19
CA LEU A 173 -42.15 13.70 -22.36
C LEU A 173 -42.05 12.90 -23.67
N SER A 174 -41.04 12.04 -23.76
CA SER A 174 -40.83 11.12 -24.88
C SER A 174 -42.00 10.16 -25.03
N TRP A 175 -42.46 9.56 -23.94
CA TRP A 175 -43.60 8.66 -23.93
C TRP A 175 -44.92 9.38 -24.21
N ALA A 176 -45.10 10.63 -23.76
CA ALA A 176 -46.26 11.43 -24.10
C ALA A 176 -46.35 11.69 -25.61
N LEU A 177 -45.22 12.06 -26.23
CA LEU A 177 -45.11 12.25 -27.68
C LEU A 177 -45.37 10.95 -28.44
N LEU A 178 -44.78 9.84 -27.97
CA LEU A 178 -44.85 8.55 -28.63
C LEU A 178 -46.27 7.96 -28.61
N VAL A 179 -46.95 8.03 -27.46
CA VAL A 179 -48.35 7.61 -27.33
C VAL A 179 -49.29 8.48 -28.17
N TRP A 180 -49.09 9.80 -28.18
CA TRP A 180 -49.88 10.73 -29.00
C TRP A 180 -49.68 10.50 -30.50
N PHE A 181 -48.44 10.30 -30.95
CA PHE A 181 -48.17 10.04 -32.37
C PHE A 181 -48.70 8.68 -32.80
N THR A 182 -48.52 7.66 -31.96
CA THR A 182 -49.00 6.30 -32.23
C THR A 182 -50.53 6.28 -32.38
N SER A 183 -51.27 7.07 -31.61
CA SER A 183 -52.74 7.13 -31.76
C SER A 183 -53.19 7.59 -33.13
N LYS A 184 -52.49 8.58 -33.70
CA LYS A 184 -52.73 9.09 -35.05
C LYS A 184 -52.39 8.04 -36.10
N VAL A 185 -51.30 7.29 -35.92
CA VAL A 185 -50.89 6.22 -36.85
C VAL A 185 -51.94 5.11 -36.87
N VAL A 186 -52.42 4.69 -35.69
CA VAL A 186 -53.44 3.63 -35.58
C VAL A 186 -54.76 4.04 -36.22
N HIS A 187 -55.27 5.25 -35.94
CA HIS A 187 -56.56 5.70 -36.45
C HIS A 187 -56.56 6.14 -37.91
N LYS A 188 -55.39 6.49 -38.47
CA LYS A 188 -55.24 6.64 -39.92
C LYS A 188 -55.23 5.31 -40.68
N GLY A 189 -55.36 4.18 -39.98
CA GLY A 189 -55.35 2.84 -40.57
C GLY A 189 -53.96 2.41 -41.07
N ILE A 190 -52.89 3.10 -40.66
CA ILE A 190 -51.52 2.80 -41.12
C ILE A 190 -50.97 1.53 -40.45
N ALA A 191 -51.33 1.27 -39.20
CA ALA A 191 -50.93 0.10 -38.44
C ALA A 191 -51.96 -0.27 -37.36
N ASN A 192 -52.01 -1.52 -36.92
CA ASN A 192 -52.86 -1.95 -35.81
C ASN A 192 -52.29 -1.44 -34.45
N GLY A 193 -53.14 -1.25 -33.44
CA GLY A 193 -52.74 -0.87 -32.08
C GLY A 193 -51.71 -1.83 -31.47
N GLY A 194 -51.85 -3.14 -31.71
CA GLY A 194 -50.91 -4.15 -31.25
C GLY A 194 -49.53 -4.03 -31.91
N GLU A 195 -49.47 -3.96 -33.24
CA GLU A 195 -48.21 -3.80 -33.99
C GLU A 195 -47.49 -2.50 -33.64
N SER A 196 -48.27 -1.42 -33.49
CA SER A 196 -47.75 -0.11 -33.10
C SER A 196 -47.17 -0.12 -31.68
N PHE A 197 -47.84 -0.80 -30.75
CA PHE A 197 -47.38 -0.94 -29.37
C PHE A 197 -46.14 -1.83 -29.25
N THR A 198 -46.10 -2.96 -29.98
CA THR A 198 -44.91 -3.81 -30.05
C THR A 198 -43.72 -3.06 -30.66
N THR A 199 -43.94 -2.26 -31.70
CA THR A 199 -42.91 -1.40 -32.30
C THR A 199 -42.39 -0.38 -31.28
N MET A 200 -43.29 0.31 -30.59
CA MET A 200 -42.96 1.26 -29.53
C MET A 200 -42.09 0.62 -28.42
N LEU A 201 -42.52 -0.54 -27.87
CA LEU A 201 -41.76 -1.22 -26.83
C LEU A 201 -40.39 -1.70 -27.32
N ASN A 202 -40.32 -2.32 -28.50
CA ASN A 202 -39.06 -2.84 -29.04
C ASN A 202 -38.03 -1.73 -29.25
N VAL A 203 -38.45 -0.59 -29.80
CA VAL A 203 -37.53 0.53 -30.09
C VAL A 203 -37.07 1.23 -28.79
N VAL A 204 -37.96 1.38 -27.80
CA VAL A 204 -37.55 1.95 -26.49
C VAL A 204 -36.62 1.01 -25.73
N ILE A 205 -36.94 -0.28 -25.69
CA ILE A 205 -36.08 -1.30 -25.06
C ILE A 205 -34.71 -1.36 -25.75
N ALA A 206 -34.68 -1.27 -27.08
CA ALA A 206 -33.46 -1.18 -27.86
C ALA A 206 -32.65 0.08 -27.50
N GLY A 207 -33.30 1.25 -27.43
CA GLY A 207 -32.65 2.51 -27.02
C GLY A 207 -32.05 2.45 -25.61
N LEU A 208 -32.76 1.85 -24.64
CA LEU A 208 -32.25 1.63 -23.28
C LEU A 208 -31.03 0.68 -23.27
N SER A 209 -31.03 -0.34 -24.13
CA SER A 209 -29.91 -1.28 -24.27
C SER A 209 -28.63 -0.57 -24.71
N LEU A 210 -28.74 0.42 -25.60
CA LEU A 210 -27.58 1.24 -25.98
C LEU A 210 -27.00 2.03 -24.79
N GLY A 211 -27.85 2.52 -23.89
CA GLY A 211 -27.42 3.14 -22.63
C GLY A 211 -26.69 2.17 -21.70
N GLN A 212 -27.13 0.91 -21.65
CA GLN A 212 -26.48 -0.15 -20.85
C GLN A 212 -25.12 -0.59 -21.43
N ALA A 213 -24.88 -0.40 -22.73
CA ALA A 213 -23.59 -0.65 -23.37
C ALA A 213 -22.52 0.42 -23.06
N ALA A 214 -22.92 1.63 -22.62
CA ALA A 214 -21.99 2.75 -22.43
C ALA A 214 -20.91 2.52 -21.36
N PRO A 215 -21.21 1.91 -20.18
CA PRO A 215 -20.17 1.57 -19.20
C PRO A 215 -19.13 0.57 -19.72
N ASP A 216 -19.52 -0.36 -20.62
CA ASP A 216 -18.60 -1.35 -21.20
C ASP A 216 -17.55 -0.67 -22.08
N ILE A 217 -17.92 0.40 -22.80
CA ILE A 217 -16.96 1.22 -23.57
C ILE A 217 -15.90 1.83 -22.64
N SER A 218 -16.31 2.36 -21.48
CA SER A 218 -15.36 2.90 -20.49
C SER A 218 -14.42 1.81 -19.95
N ALA A 219 -14.93 0.58 -19.76
CA ALA A 219 -14.12 -0.56 -19.37
C ALA A 219 -13.09 -0.93 -20.45
N PHE A 220 -13.46 -0.89 -21.74
CA PHE A 220 -12.53 -1.12 -22.85
C PHE A 220 -11.43 -0.07 -22.92
N VAL A 221 -11.77 1.22 -22.77
CA VAL A 221 -10.76 2.30 -22.75
C VAL A 221 -9.79 2.12 -21.58
N ARG A 222 -10.30 1.76 -20.40
CA ARG A 222 -9.46 1.47 -19.23
C ARG A 222 -8.55 0.26 -19.44
N ALA A 223 -9.08 -0.80 -20.04
CA ALA A 223 -8.31 -1.98 -20.38
C ALA A 223 -7.24 -1.70 -21.44
N GLN A 224 -7.53 -0.86 -22.45
CA GLN A 224 -6.53 -0.43 -23.43
C GLN A 224 -5.39 0.36 -22.76
N ALA A 225 -5.73 1.28 -21.85
CA ALA A 225 -4.73 2.03 -21.09
C ALA A 225 -3.86 1.13 -20.20
N ALA A 226 -4.46 0.11 -19.56
CA ALA A 226 -3.74 -0.87 -18.75
C ALA A 226 -2.90 -1.86 -19.60
N ALA A 227 -3.39 -2.24 -20.77
CA ALA A 227 -2.72 -3.18 -21.67
C ALA A 227 -1.51 -2.57 -22.39
N TYR A 228 -1.55 -1.27 -22.71
CA TYR A 228 -0.48 -0.58 -23.44
C TYR A 228 0.92 -0.78 -22.83
N PRO A 229 1.18 -0.46 -21.54
CA PRO A 229 2.50 -0.67 -20.95
C PRO A 229 2.90 -2.16 -20.89
N ILE A 230 1.93 -3.07 -20.71
CA ILE A 230 2.17 -4.51 -20.69
C ILE A 230 2.66 -4.99 -22.07
N PHE A 231 1.97 -4.62 -23.15
CA PHE A 231 2.36 -4.99 -24.52
C PHE A 231 3.66 -4.32 -24.94
N GLN A 232 3.86 -3.05 -24.58
CA GLN A 232 5.12 -2.35 -24.80
C GLN A 232 6.29 -3.13 -24.18
N MET A 233 6.10 -3.66 -22.97
CA MET A 233 7.13 -4.47 -22.31
C MET A 233 7.31 -5.86 -22.94
N ILE A 234 6.24 -6.49 -23.43
CA ILE A 234 6.31 -7.80 -24.11
C ILE A 234 7.04 -7.70 -25.46
N GLU A 235 6.79 -6.61 -26.20
CA GLU A 235 7.34 -6.38 -27.54
C GLU A 235 8.76 -5.80 -27.52
N ARG A 236 9.22 -5.28 -26.38
CA ARG A 236 10.58 -4.74 -26.22
C ARG A 236 11.62 -5.83 -26.51
N ASN A 237 12.53 -5.54 -27.45
CA ASN A 237 13.69 -6.38 -27.74
C ASN A 237 14.74 -6.21 -26.63
N THR A 238 15.36 -7.31 -26.21
CA THR A 238 16.36 -7.34 -25.13
C THR A 238 17.72 -7.77 -25.66
N VAL A 239 18.81 -7.34 -25.02
CA VAL A 239 20.18 -7.70 -25.41
C VAL A 239 20.38 -9.22 -25.33
N SER A 240 19.78 -9.88 -24.34
CA SER A 240 19.80 -11.35 -24.18
C SER A 240 19.16 -12.09 -25.37
N LYS A 241 18.04 -11.60 -25.93
CA LYS A 241 17.41 -12.17 -27.13
C LYS A 241 18.26 -12.03 -28.39
N ALA A 242 19.06 -10.96 -28.48
CA ALA A 242 19.99 -10.76 -29.59
C ALA A 242 21.24 -11.65 -29.44
N SER A 243 21.81 -11.72 -28.23
CA SER A 243 23.02 -12.50 -27.93
C SER A 243 22.83 -14.01 -28.07
N SER A 244 21.68 -14.57 -27.65
CA SER A 244 21.50 -16.04 -27.68
C SER A 244 21.44 -16.65 -29.10
N LYS A 245 21.20 -15.84 -30.13
CA LYS A 245 21.17 -16.28 -31.54
C LYS A 245 22.53 -16.15 -32.24
N THR A 246 23.43 -15.30 -31.74
CA THR A 246 24.69 -14.95 -32.44
C THR A 246 25.95 -15.06 -31.58
N GLY A 247 25.83 -15.31 -30.28
CA GLY A 247 26.94 -15.35 -29.33
C GLY A 247 27.80 -16.61 -29.43
N ARG A 248 29.12 -16.44 -29.33
CA ARG A 248 30.12 -17.51 -29.35
C ARG A 248 30.20 -18.21 -27.98
N LYS A 249 30.41 -19.53 -27.99
CA LYS A 249 30.68 -20.33 -26.79
C LYS A 249 32.10 -20.89 -26.87
N LEU A 250 32.88 -20.79 -25.80
CA LEU A 250 34.24 -21.34 -25.75
C LEU A 250 34.19 -22.79 -25.27
N ASN A 251 35.04 -23.66 -25.84
CA ASN A 251 35.08 -25.08 -25.49
C ASN A 251 35.85 -25.35 -24.19
N LYS A 252 36.83 -24.50 -23.86
CA LYS A 252 37.63 -24.56 -22.65
C LYS A 252 37.86 -23.13 -22.16
N LEU A 253 37.67 -22.91 -20.86
CA LEU A 253 37.85 -21.61 -20.21
C LEU A 253 39.03 -21.72 -19.24
N GLU A 254 40.04 -20.87 -19.42
CA GLU A 254 41.15 -20.70 -18.49
C GLU A 254 40.79 -19.67 -17.43
N GLY A 255 40.03 -18.63 -17.80
CA GLY A 255 39.47 -17.65 -16.86
C GLY A 255 40.37 -16.44 -16.63
N HIS A 256 41.10 -16.01 -17.66
CA HIS A 256 41.86 -14.76 -17.70
C HIS A 256 40.94 -13.59 -18.10
N ILE A 257 40.83 -12.55 -17.27
CA ILE A 257 39.93 -11.41 -17.49
C ILE A 257 40.74 -10.12 -17.60
N GLU A 258 40.53 -9.35 -18.67
CA GLU A 258 41.28 -8.12 -18.94
C GLU A 258 40.33 -6.96 -19.26
N PHE A 259 40.51 -5.82 -18.59
CA PHE A 259 39.84 -4.55 -18.85
C PHE A 259 40.82 -3.60 -19.55
N LYS A 260 40.43 -3.06 -20.72
CA LYS A 260 41.23 -2.11 -21.52
C LYS A 260 40.49 -0.80 -21.71
N ASP A 261 40.99 0.26 -21.07
CA ASP A 261 40.47 1.63 -21.17
C ASP A 261 38.95 1.72 -21.00
N VAL A 262 38.41 0.98 -20.02
CA VAL A 262 36.96 0.87 -19.82
C VAL A 262 36.40 2.11 -19.15
N SER A 263 35.44 2.77 -19.80
CA SER A 263 34.68 3.87 -19.20
C SER A 263 33.21 3.48 -19.01
N PHE A 264 32.62 3.87 -17.88
CA PHE A 264 31.27 3.43 -17.51
C PHE A 264 30.55 4.46 -16.62
N SER A 265 29.25 4.60 -16.87
CA SER A 265 28.28 5.33 -16.02
C SER A 265 27.03 4.48 -15.87
N TYR A 266 26.41 4.50 -14.68
CA TYR A 266 25.11 3.83 -14.51
C TYR A 266 24.02 4.55 -15.30
N PRO A 267 23.09 3.82 -15.95
CA PRO A 267 21.98 4.44 -16.69
C PRO A 267 21.08 5.35 -15.85
N SER A 268 21.00 5.11 -14.53
CA SER A 268 20.24 5.94 -13.59
C SER A 268 20.90 7.30 -13.31
N ARG A 269 22.20 7.44 -13.60
CA ARG A 269 23.00 8.67 -13.45
C ARG A 269 24.03 8.76 -14.59
N PRO A 270 23.60 9.06 -15.83
CA PRO A 270 24.52 9.07 -16.97
C PRO A 270 25.60 10.16 -16.85
N ASP A 271 25.29 11.25 -16.15
CA ASP A 271 26.18 12.40 -15.96
C ASP A 271 27.37 12.10 -15.01
N VAL A 272 27.32 10.98 -14.29
CA VAL A 272 28.32 10.61 -13.29
C VAL A 272 29.15 9.46 -13.83
N LEU A 273 30.39 9.78 -14.20
CA LEU A 273 31.35 8.80 -14.66
C LEU A 273 31.88 8.00 -13.46
N ILE A 274 31.62 6.69 -13.45
CA ILE A 274 32.10 5.77 -12.41
C ILE A 274 33.48 5.25 -12.75
N PHE A 275 33.73 4.90 -14.01
CA PHE A 275 35.04 4.51 -14.51
C PHE A 275 35.49 5.43 -15.64
N ASP A 276 36.73 5.88 -15.57
CA ASP A 276 37.39 6.67 -16.61
C ASP A 276 38.64 5.92 -17.09
N LYS A 277 38.54 5.22 -18.21
CA LYS A 277 39.65 4.42 -18.77
C LYS A 277 40.28 3.45 -17.76
N LEU A 278 39.46 2.63 -17.11
CA LEU A 278 39.91 1.60 -16.19
C LEU A 278 40.69 0.51 -16.95
N CYS A 279 41.90 0.22 -16.47
CA CYS A 279 42.72 -0.92 -16.92
C CYS A 279 42.98 -1.86 -15.74
N LEU A 280 42.61 -3.13 -15.89
CA LEU A 280 42.75 -4.17 -14.86
C LEU A 280 43.02 -5.51 -15.53
N ASP A 281 44.02 -6.23 -15.04
CA ASP A 281 44.36 -7.58 -15.50
C ASP A 281 44.16 -8.58 -14.36
N ILE A 282 43.44 -9.67 -14.63
CA ILE A 282 43.09 -10.73 -13.67
C ILE A 282 43.56 -12.07 -14.25
N PRO A 283 44.72 -12.58 -13.80
CA PRO A 283 45.28 -13.82 -14.31
C PRO A 283 44.43 -15.05 -13.96
N SER A 284 44.49 -16.07 -14.82
CA SER A 284 43.80 -17.35 -14.61
C SER A 284 44.23 -18.03 -13.30
N GLY A 285 43.26 -18.51 -12.52
CA GLY A 285 43.46 -19.27 -11.28
C GLY A 285 43.99 -18.45 -10.10
N LYS A 286 44.12 -17.13 -10.26
CA LYS A 286 44.58 -16.20 -9.21
C LYS A 286 43.42 -15.52 -8.48
N ILE A 287 43.68 -15.11 -7.25
CA ILE A 287 42.76 -14.35 -6.41
C ILE A 287 43.13 -12.87 -6.46
N VAL A 288 42.27 -12.05 -7.08
CA VAL A 288 42.45 -10.59 -7.16
C VAL A 288 41.44 -9.90 -6.25
N ALA A 289 41.93 -9.12 -5.29
CA ALA A 289 41.11 -8.35 -4.38
C ALA A 289 40.96 -6.88 -4.83
N LEU A 290 39.76 -6.33 -4.74
CA LEU A 290 39.44 -4.93 -5.06
C LEU A 290 39.17 -4.13 -3.79
N VAL A 291 39.95 -3.07 -3.57
CA VAL A 291 39.91 -2.22 -2.36
C VAL A 291 39.79 -0.75 -2.75
N GLY A 292 39.13 0.07 -1.95
CA GLY A 292 38.92 1.48 -2.27
C GLY A 292 37.80 2.13 -1.46
N GLY A 293 37.71 3.45 -1.50
CA GLY A 293 36.66 4.22 -0.81
C GLY A 293 35.23 3.83 -1.23
N SER A 294 34.23 4.16 -0.42
CA SER A 294 32.83 3.94 -0.79
C SER A 294 32.49 4.75 -2.05
N GLY A 295 31.79 4.13 -3.00
CA GLY A 295 31.48 4.75 -4.30
C GLY A 295 32.62 4.75 -5.33
N SER A 296 33.79 4.14 -5.05
CA SER A 296 34.90 4.09 -6.02
C SER A 296 34.69 3.17 -7.22
N GLY A 297 33.60 2.39 -7.24
CA GLY A 297 33.24 1.53 -8.36
C GLY A 297 33.53 0.03 -8.18
N LYS A 298 34.01 -0.44 -7.02
CA LYS A 298 34.38 -1.86 -6.78
C LYS A 298 33.33 -2.89 -7.25
N SER A 299 32.10 -2.81 -6.74
CA SER A 299 31.01 -3.73 -7.13
C SER A 299 30.55 -3.55 -8.59
N THR A 300 30.91 -2.43 -9.22
CA THR A 300 30.66 -2.21 -10.65
C THR A 300 31.54 -3.12 -11.50
N VAL A 301 32.75 -3.46 -11.05
CA VAL A 301 33.61 -4.45 -11.75
C VAL A 301 32.90 -5.80 -11.84
N ILE A 302 32.36 -6.29 -10.71
CA ILE A 302 31.58 -7.54 -10.66
C ILE A 302 30.37 -7.45 -11.61
N SER A 303 29.64 -6.34 -11.58
CA SER A 303 28.47 -6.12 -12.43
C SER A 303 28.79 -6.12 -13.94
N LEU A 304 29.98 -5.64 -14.32
CA LEU A 304 30.46 -5.68 -15.70
C LEU A 304 30.90 -7.08 -16.12
N ILE A 305 31.57 -7.86 -15.24
CA ILE A 305 31.95 -9.26 -15.52
C ILE A 305 30.70 -10.14 -15.70
N GLU A 306 29.66 -9.94 -14.88
CA GLU A 306 28.35 -10.60 -15.05
C GLU A 306 27.58 -10.14 -16.29
N ARG A 307 28.13 -9.14 -17.02
CA ARG A 307 27.51 -8.48 -18.17
C ARG A 307 26.08 -8.05 -17.86
N PHE A 308 25.89 -7.43 -16.69
CA PHE A 308 24.64 -6.76 -16.32
C PHE A 308 24.51 -5.40 -17.01
N TYR A 309 25.65 -4.80 -17.32
CA TYR A 309 25.77 -3.56 -18.07
C TYR A 309 26.88 -3.71 -19.12
N GLU A 310 26.82 -2.88 -20.16
CA GLU A 310 27.87 -2.77 -21.16
C GLU A 310 28.67 -1.47 -20.92
N PRO A 311 29.99 -1.47 -21.13
CA PRO A 311 30.81 -0.27 -21.00
C PRO A 311 30.47 0.76 -22.09
N LEU A 312 30.65 2.06 -21.77
CA LEU A 312 30.45 3.16 -22.73
C LEU A 312 31.55 3.19 -23.80
N SER A 313 32.78 2.92 -23.37
CA SER A 313 33.97 2.82 -24.23
C SER A 313 34.98 1.85 -23.60
N GLY A 314 35.96 1.42 -24.39
CA GLY A 314 36.94 0.41 -23.99
C GLY A 314 36.54 -1.01 -24.40
N GLN A 315 37.35 -1.98 -24.01
CA GLN A 315 37.13 -3.40 -24.28
C GLN A 315 37.30 -4.23 -23.02
N MET A 316 36.47 -5.25 -22.87
CA MET A 316 36.60 -6.26 -21.83
C MET A 316 36.83 -7.60 -22.53
N LEU A 317 37.89 -8.31 -22.14
CA LEU A 317 38.31 -9.57 -22.77
C LEU A 317 38.28 -10.71 -21.75
N LEU A 318 37.75 -11.87 -22.17
CA LEU A 318 37.82 -13.14 -21.46
C LEU A 318 38.60 -14.14 -22.33
N ASP A 319 39.74 -14.61 -21.84
CA ASP A 319 40.68 -15.47 -22.59
C ASP A 319 40.96 -14.92 -24.01
N GLY A 320 41.11 -13.59 -24.13
CA GLY A 320 41.37 -12.88 -25.38
C GLY A 320 40.15 -12.62 -26.28
N ASN A 321 38.94 -13.04 -25.88
CA ASN A 321 37.69 -12.79 -26.62
C ASN A 321 36.86 -11.68 -25.97
N ASP A 322 36.26 -10.78 -26.75
CA ASP A 322 35.43 -9.70 -26.19
C ASP A 322 34.17 -10.25 -25.51
N PHE A 323 33.85 -9.74 -24.31
CA PHE A 323 32.64 -10.10 -23.57
C PHE A 323 31.36 -9.91 -24.41
N ARG A 324 31.35 -8.95 -25.34
CA ARG A 324 30.20 -8.66 -26.22
C ARG A 324 29.89 -9.78 -27.19
N ASP A 325 30.92 -10.49 -27.65
CA ASP A 325 30.82 -11.56 -28.64
C ASP A 325 30.38 -12.90 -28.05
N LEU A 326 30.43 -13.04 -26.72
CA LEU A 326 30.07 -14.26 -26.01
C LEU A 326 28.56 -14.38 -25.78
N ASP A 327 28.05 -15.60 -25.77
CA ASP A 327 26.67 -15.90 -25.33
C ASP A 327 26.54 -15.62 -23.82
N VAL A 328 25.64 -14.70 -23.45
CA VAL A 328 25.45 -14.27 -22.05
C VAL A 328 25.09 -15.44 -21.14
N LYS A 329 24.24 -16.36 -21.61
CA LYS A 329 23.80 -17.52 -20.81
C LYS A 329 24.97 -18.46 -20.54
N TRP A 330 25.77 -18.75 -21.55
CA TRP A 330 27.00 -19.54 -21.39
C TRP A 330 28.02 -18.83 -20.49
N LEU A 331 28.26 -17.53 -20.67
CA LEU A 331 29.19 -16.74 -19.87
C LEU A 331 28.84 -16.81 -18.38
N ARG A 332 27.59 -16.46 -18.04
CA ARG A 332 27.12 -16.51 -16.66
C ARG A 332 27.17 -17.93 -16.14
N GLN A 333 26.95 -18.96 -16.96
CA GLN A 333 27.10 -20.36 -16.53
C GLN A 333 28.51 -20.70 -16.01
N GLN A 334 29.56 -20.02 -16.48
CA GLN A 334 30.94 -20.22 -16.01
C GLN A 334 31.29 -19.42 -14.74
N ILE A 335 30.39 -18.52 -14.31
CA ILE A 335 30.58 -17.61 -13.19
C ILE A 335 29.71 -18.04 -12.00
N GLY A 336 30.31 -18.06 -10.80
CA GLY A 336 29.60 -18.15 -9.53
C GLY A 336 29.61 -16.80 -8.81
N LEU A 337 28.44 -16.34 -8.38
CA LEU A 337 28.28 -15.05 -7.70
C LEU A 337 27.85 -15.24 -6.24
N VAL A 338 28.52 -14.57 -5.33
CA VAL A 338 28.16 -14.48 -3.91
C VAL A 338 28.02 -12.99 -3.54
N ASN A 339 26.77 -12.55 -3.37
CA ASN A 339 26.44 -11.16 -3.04
C ASN A 339 26.60 -10.85 -1.54
N GLN A 340 26.67 -9.56 -1.22
CA GLN A 340 26.71 -9.03 0.15
C GLN A 340 25.47 -9.45 0.97
N GLU A 341 24.28 -9.31 0.36
CA GLU A 341 23.02 -9.77 0.94
C GLU A 341 22.51 -10.98 0.14
N PRO A 342 22.52 -12.19 0.75
CA PRO A 342 22.16 -13.42 0.05
C PRO A 342 20.63 -13.51 -0.10
N ALA A 343 20.15 -13.45 -1.34
CA ALA A 343 18.75 -13.71 -1.64
C ALA A 343 18.42 -15.21 -1.53
N LEU A 344 17.44 -15.55 -0.69
CA LEU A 344 16.83 -16.88 -0.61
C LEU A 344 15.37 -16.79 -1.03
N PHE A 345 14.98 -17.68 -1.96
CA PHE A 345 13.62 -17.79 -2.46
C PHE A 345 12.73 -18.55 -1.47
N ALA A 346 11.43 -18.26 -1.44
CA ALA A 346 10.42 -18.83 -0.55
C ALA A 346 10.03 -20.27 -0.94
N THR A 347 11.03 -21.15 -0.91
CA THR A 347 11.00 -22.56 -1.29
C THR A 347 11.88 -23.36 -0.32
N SER A 348 12.07 -24.66 -0.57
CA SER A 348 12.98 -25.45 0.25
C SER A 348 14.45 -25.03 0.09
N ILE A 349 15.29 -25.38 1.07
CA ILE A 349 16.76 -25.19 0.97
C ILE A 349 17.30 -25.91 -0.27
N ARG A 350 16.78 -27.11 -0.56
CA ARG A 350 17.11 -27.87 -1.77
C ARG A 350 16.85 -27.06 -3.03
N GLU A 351 15.63 -26.53 -3.18
CA GLU A 351 15.27 -25.75 -4.36
C GLU A 351 16.14 -24.51 -4.51
N ASN A 352 16.44 -23.82 -3.40
CA ASN A 352 17.36 -22.68 -3.39
C ASN A 352 18.75 -23.02 -3.92
N ILE A 353 19.31 -24.19 -3.60
CA ILE A 353 20.60 -24.64 -4.15
C ILE A 353 20.45 -24.99 -5.65
N LEU A 354 19.34 -25.62 -6.03
CA LEU A 354 19.03 -25.96 -7.43
C LEU A 354 18.85 -24.74 -8.36
N TYR A 355 18.70 -23.52 -7.84
CA TYR A 355 18.80 -22.32 -8.69
C TYR A 355 20.18 -22.19 -9.35
N GLY A 356 21.25 -22.75 -8.76
CA GLY A 356 22.58 -22.72 -9.34
C GLY A 356 22.77 -23.72 -10.48
N LYS A 357 22.13 -24.89 -10.38
CA LYS A 357 22.13 -25.97 -11.38
C LYS A 357 20.85 -26.78 -11.24
N ASP A 358 19.93 -26.66 -12.21
CA ASP A 358 18.57 -27.21 -12.11
C ASP A 358 18.51 -28.75 -12.16
N ASP A 359 19.48 -29.37 -12.82
CA ASP A 359 19.60 -30.83 -12.98
C ASP A 359 20.55 -31.47 -11.95
N ALA A 360 20.91 -30.76 -10.88
CA ALA A 360 21.86 -31.28 -9.89
C ALA A 360 21.29 -32.46 -9.09
N THR A 361 22.09 -33.51 -8.94
CA THR A 361 21.73 -34.68 -8.14
C THR A 361 21.80 -34.36 -6.64
N LEU A 362 21.11 -35.16 -5.81
CA LEU A 362 21.16 -34.99 -4.35
C LEU A 362 22.60 -35.09 -3.80
N ASP A 363 23.46 -35.89 -4.45
CA ASP A 363 24.87 -36.03 -4.09
C ASP A 363 25.67 -34.76 -4.43
N GLU A 364 25.38 -34.10 -5.55
CA GLU A 364 25.97 -32.80 -5.88
C GLU A 364 25.57 -31.71 -4.88
N ILE A 365 24.28 -31.64 -4.52
CA ILE A 365 23.76 -30.72 -3.51
C ILE A 365 24.43 -30.96 -2.15
N THR A 366 24.56 -32.22 -1.75
CA THR A 366 25.18 -32.61 -0.48
C THR A 366 26.67 -32.27 -0.47
N ARG A 367 27.38 -32.49 -1.57
CA ARG A 367 28.80 -32.09 -1.71
C ARG A 367 28.95 -30.57 -1.63
N ALA A 368 28.12 -29.80 -2.34
CA ALA A 368 28.14 -28.34 -2.28
C ALA A 368 27.86 -27.82 -0.86
N ALA A 369 26.88 -28.39 -0.16
CA ALA A 369 26.56 -28.03 1.22
C ALA A 369 27.67 -28.38 2.23
N LYS A 370 28.45 -29.45 1.99
CA LYS A 370 29.62 -29.78 2.81
C LYS A 370 30.78 -28.81 2.57
N LEU A 371 31.05 -28.46 1.30
CA LEU A 371 32.10 -27.50 0.95
C LEU A 371 31.85 -26.13 1.55
N SER A 372 30.59 -25.71 1.66
CA SER A 372 30.20 -24.42 2.23
C SER A 372 29.89 -24.45 3.73
N GLU A 373 30.22 -25.52 4.46
CA GLU A 373 29.90 -25.70 5.89
C GLU A 373 28.39 -25.50 6.22
N ALA A 374 27.51 -25.73 5.25
CA ALA A 374 26.07 -25.61 5.42
C ALA A 374 25.43 -26.93 5.91
N PHE A 375 26.06 -28.06 5.60
CA PHE A 375 25.51 -29.39 5.89
C PHE A 375 25.25 -29.64 7.38
N SER A 376 26.12 -29.13 8.26
CA SER A 376 26.04 -29.29 9.71
C SER A 376 24.74 -28.70 10.28
N PHE A 377 24.44 -27.44 9.97
CA PHE A 377 23.23 -26.79 10.46
C PHE A 377 21.97 -27.25 9.71
N ILE A 378 22.06 -27.54 8.41
CA ILE A 378 20.92 -28.07 7.64
C ILE A 378 20.47 -29.42 8.22
N SER A 379 21.40 -30.27 8.63
CA SER A 379 21.09 -31.57 9.24
C SER A 379 20.37 -31.46 10.59
N ASN A 380 20.53 -30.33 11.28
CA ASN A 380 19.87 -30.04 12.55
C ASN A 380 18.46 -29.44 12.37
N LEU A 381 18.06 -29.09 11.14
CA LEU A 381 16.70 -28.62 10.85
C LEU A 381 15.72 -29.80 10.78
N PRO A 382 14.45 -29.61 11.18
CA PRO A 382 13.44 -30.68 11.23
C PRO A 382 13.29 -31.45 9.90
N ASP A 383 13.20 -30.71 8.78
CA ASP A 383 12.97 -31.28 7.45
C ASP A 383 14.26 -31.31 6.59
N ARG A 384 15.42 -31.06 7.20
CA ARG A 384 16.72 -31.01 6.52
C ARG A 384 16.67 -30.14 5.25
N PHE A 385 17.05 -30.70 4.08
CA PHE A 385 17.04 -30.00 2.79
C PHE A 385 15.63 -29.58 2.32
N GLU A 386 14.56 -30.20 2.81
CA GLU A 386 13.18 -29.86 2.44
C GLU A 386 12.58 -28.75 3.33
N THR A 387 13.36 -28.26 4.30
CA THR A 387 12.96 -27.14 5.17
C THR A 387 12.67 -25.91 4.32
N GLN A 388 11.48 -25.32 4.50
CA GLN A 388 11.08 -24.11 3.81
C GLN A 388 11.80 -22.89 4.39
N VAL A 389 12.40 -22.08 3.52
CA VAL A 389 13.10 -20.84 3.88
C VAL A 389 12.49 -19.64 3.14
N GLY A 390 13.08 -18.45 3.27
CA GLY A 390 12.55 -17.20 2.70
C GLY A 390 11.65 -16.44 3.69
N GLU A 391 10.92 -15.42 3.23
CA GLU A 391 10.14 -14.53 4.11
C GLU A 391 9.09 -15.25 4.98
N ARG A 392 8.59 -16.40 4.51
CA ARG A 392 7.53 -17.20 5.18
C ARG A 392 8.02 -18.53 5.75
N GLY A 393 9.28 -18.88 5.53
CA GLY A 393 9.89 -20.09 6.05
C GLY A 393 10.63 -19.85 7.36
N VAL A 394 11.47 -20.81 7.73
CA VAL A 394 12.40 -20.66 8.87
C VAL A 394 13.35 -19.50 8.59
N GLN A 395 13.41 -18.54 9.52
CA GLN A 395 14.34 -17.42 9.43
C GLN A 395 15.75 -17.89 9.82
N LEU A 396 16.65 -17.88 8.84
CA LEU A 396 18.05 -18.22 9.02
C LEU A 396 18.89 -17.00 9.41
N SER A 397 19.98 -17.22 10.14
CA SER A 397 20.95 -16.15 10.44
C SER A 397 21.64 -15.65 9.17
N GLY A 398 22.19 -14.43 9.19
CA GLY A 398 22.92 -13.88 8.03
C GLY A 398 24.02 -14.83 7.53
N GLY A 399 24.82 -15.39 8.45
CA GLY A 399 25.86 -16.36 8.12
C GLY A 399 25.33 -17.67 7.52
N GLN A 400 24.20 -18.18 8.02
CA GLN A 400 23.55 -19.36 7.46
C GLN A 400 23.02 -19.11 6.04
N LYS A 401 22.41 -17.95 5.80
CA LYS A 401 21.94 -17.56 4.45
C LYS A 401 23.12 -17.46 3.48
N GLN A 402 24.24 -16.88 3.93
CA GLN A 402 25.45 -16.75 3.12
C GLN A 402 26.01 -18.12 2.74
N ARG A 403 26.07 -19.08 3.67
CA ARG A 403 26.55 -20.44 3.38
C ARG A 403 25.66 -21.18 2.37
N ILE A 404 24.35 -20.97 2.37
CA ILE A 404 23.44 -21.51 1.34
C ILE A 404 23.70 -20.85 -0.01
N ALA A 405 23.91 -19.54 -0.05
CA ALA A 405 24.27 -18.83 -1.28
C ALA A 405 25.62 -19.31 -1.85
N ILE A 406 26.59 -19.63 -0.99
CA ILE A 406 27.85 -20.27 -1.40
C ILE A 406 27.58 -21.68 -1.96
N SER A 407 26.74 -22.50 -1.32
CA SER A 407 26.34 -23.80 -1.90
C SER A 407 25.75 -23.64 -3.31
N ARG A 408 24.88 -22.63 -3.51
CA ARG A 408 24.27 -22.30 -4.80
C ARG A 408 25.30 -21.87 -5.85
N ALA A 409 26.33 -21.12 -5.47
CA ALA A 409 27.42 -20.76 -6.38
C ALA A 409 28.31 -21.98 -6.72
N VAL A 410 28.61 -22.83 -5.74
CA VAL A 410 29.54 -23.96 -5.87
C VAL A 410 28.94 -25.14 -6.63
N VAL A 411 27.62 -25.40 -6.51
CA VAL A 411 26.97 -26.55 -7.20
C VAL A 411 27.10 -26.47 -8.72
N LYS A 412 27.27 -25.25 -9.25
CA LYS A 412 27.51 -24.96 -10.66
C LYS A 412 28.90 -25.38 -11.15
N ASN A 413 29.83 -25.55 -10.21
CA ASN A 413 31.27 -25.75 -10.44
C ASN A 413 31.88 -24.69 -11.40
N PRO A 414 31.82 -23.39 -11.05
CA PRO A 414 32.26 -22.32 -11.93
C PRO A 414 33.79 -22.25 -12.04
N SER A 415 34.29 -21.74 -13.17
CA SER A 415 35.72 -21.43 -13.37
C SER A 415 36.09 -20.06 -12.80
N ILE A 416 35.13 -19.13 -12.75
CA ILE A 416 35.28 -17.78 -12.22
C ILE A 416 34.37 -17.62 -11.01
N LEU A 417 34.90 -17.12 -9.90
CA LEU A 417 34.14 -16.86 -8.68
C LEU A 417 34.18 -15.36 -8.35
N LEU A 418 33.02 -14.74 -8.18
CA LEU A 418 32.87 -13.33 -7.84
C LEU A 418 32.28 -13.22 -6.42
N LEU A 419 33.02 -12.56 -5.53
CA LEU A 419 32.63 -12.33 -4.15
C LEU A 419 32.43 -10.82 -3.93
N ASP A 420 31.18 -10.38 -3.79
CA ASP A 420 30.84 -8.97 -3.56
C ASP A 420 30.54 -8.73 -2.07
N GLU A 421 31.53 -8.29 -1.31
CA GLU A 421 31.43 -8.00 0.13
C GLU A 421 30.74 -9.09 0.97
N ALA A 422 31.01 -10.37 0.65
CA ALA A 422 30.33 -11.53 1.22
C ALA A 422 30.38 -11.67 2.76
N THR A 423 31.21 -10.88 3.46
CA THR A 423 31.40 -10.89 4.92
C THR A 423 31.01 -9.58 5.62
N SER A 424 30.63 -8.52 4.90
CA SER A 424 30.50 -7.18 5.50
C SER A 424 29.28 -7.02 6.43
N ALA A 425 28.21 -7.78 6.18
CA ALA A 425 26.96 -7.75 6.94
C ALA A 425 26.84 -8.82 8.06
N LEU A 426 27.95 -9.46 8.44
CA LEU A 426 27.97 -10.59 9.39
C LEU A 426 28.51 -10.20 10.77
N ASP A 427 28.03 -10.90 11.80
CA ASP A 427 28.63 -10.92 13.14
C ASP A 427 29.99 -11.65 13.13
N ALA A 428 30.87 -11.31 14.08
CA ALA A 428 32.26 -11.78 14.08
C ALA A 428 32.40 -13.32 14.20
N GLU A 429 31.45 -14.00 14.84
CA GLU A 429 31.46 -15.47 14.96
C GLU A 429 31.03 -16.12 13.64
N SER A 430 29.93 -15.65 13.04
CA SER A 430 29.47 -16.12 11.73
C SER A 430 30.47 -15.80 10.61
N GLU A 431 31.15 -14.66 10.69
CA GLU A 431 32.14 -14.21 9.71
C GLU A 431 33.26 -15.23 9.52
N LYS A 432 33.83 -15.75 10.61
CA LYS A 432 34.92 -16.75 10.53
C LYS A 432 34.48 -18.00 9.78
N SER A 433 33.30 -18.53 10.12
CA SER A 433 32.77 -19.75 9.48
C SER A 433 32.42 -19.56 8.00
N VAL A 434 31.97 -18.36 7.61
CA VAL A 434 31.72 -18.01 6.20
C VAL A 434 33.03 -17.83 5.46
N GLN A 435 34.05 -17.23 6.09
CA GLN A 435 35.37 -17.09 5.48
C GLN A 435 36.00 -18.44 5.17
N GLU A 436 35.95 -19.39 6.10
CA GLU A 436 36.46 -20.75 5.87
C GLU A 436 35.75 -21.45 4.68
N ALA A 437 34.45 -21.20 4.52
CA ALA A 437 33.69 -21.71 3.37
C ALA A 437 34.10 -21.02 2.05
N LEU A 438 34.38 -19.71 2.07
CA LEU A 438 34.87 -18.96 0.91
C LEU A 438 36.27 -19.41 0.51
N ASP A 439 37.19 -19.57 1.46
CA ASP A 439 38.57 -20.01 1.19
C ASP A 439 38.57 -21.38 0.48
N ARG A 440 37.73 -22.32 0.92
CA ARG A 440 37.55 -23.62 0.24
C ARG A 440 36.91 -23.50 -1.13
N ALA A 441 35.98 -22.55 -1.31
CA ALA A 441 35.33 -22.30 -2.58
C ALA A 441 36.27 -21.60 -3.59
N MET A 442 37.32 -20.91 -3.14
CA MET A 442 38.24 -20.18 -4.03
C MET A 442 39.34 -21.06 -4.64
N VAL A 443 39.64 -22.21 -4.03
CA VAL A 443 40.71 -23.11 -4.49
C VAL A 443 40.47 -23.56 -5.93
N GLY A 444 41.44 -23.28 -6.82
CA GLY A 444 41.45 -23.72 -8.21
C GLY A 444 40.54 -22.93 -9.17
N ARG A 445 40.08 -21.73 -8.76
CA ARG A 445 39.21 -20.86 -9.56
C ARG A 445 39.80 -19.45 -9.66
N THR A 446 39.63 -18.78 -10.80
CA THR A 446 39.90 -17.34 -10.88
C THR A 446 38.91 -16.62 -9.98
N THR A 447 39.37 -15.88 -8.98
CA THR A 447 38.48 -15.25 -8.00
C THR A 447 38.67 -13.75 -7.98
N VAL A 448 37.56 -13.00 -8.08
CA VAL A 448 37.53 -11.55 -7.84
C VAL A 448 36.81 -11.29 -6.53
N VAL A 449 37.51 -10.67 -5.57
CA VAL A 449 36.98 -10.41 -4.24
C VAL A 449 36.88 -8.91 -4.01
N VAL A 450 35.66 -8.40 -3.88
CA VAL A 450 35.42 -7.05 -3.34
C VAL A 450 35.26 -7.21 -1.83
N ALA A 451 36.15 -6.59 -1.05
CA ALA A 451 36.08 -6.68 0.39
C ALA A 451 36.10 -5.29 1.04
N HIS A 452 35.33 -5.17 2.11
CA HIS A 452 35.39 -4.04 3.04
C HIS A 452 36.23 -4.39 4.29
N ARG A 453 36.76 -5.61 4.41
CA ARG A 453 37.52 -6.05 5.59
C ARG A 453 38.90 -6.57 5.17
N LEU A 454 39.90 -6.21 5.97
CA LEU A 454 41.30 -6.56 5.73
C LEU A 454 41.57 -8.07 5.89
N SER A 455 40.86 -8.73 6.80
CA SER A 455 40.94 -10.17 7.04
C SER A 455 40.65 -11.01 5.79
N THR A 456 39.82 -10.50 4.89
CA THR A 456 39.32 -11.20 3.68
C THR A 456 40.30 -11.11 2.50
N ILE A 457 41.16 -10.09 2.48
CA ILE A 457 42.02 -9.74 1.32
C ILE A 457 43.49 -10.01 1.55
N ARG A 458 43.91 -10.30 2.78
CA ARG A 458 45.31 -10.52 3.13
C ARG A 458 45.94 -11.67 2.35
N ASN A 459 45.15 -12.71 2.06
CA ASN A 459 45.60 -13.90 1.34
C ASN A 459 45.38 -13.81 -0.19
N ALA A 460 45.03 -12.63 -0.72
CA ALA A 460 44.88 -12.44 -2.16
C ALA A 460 46.25 -12.44 -2.85
N ASP A 461 46.32 -13.02 -4.06
CA ASP A 461 47.55 -13.02 -4.87
C ASP A 461 47.91 -11.62 -5.34
N ALA A 462 46.91 -10.79 -5.64
CA ALA A 462 47.07 -9.39 -6.00
C ALA A 462 45.92 -8.54 -5.43
N ILE A 463 46.23 -7.32 -5.03
CA ILE A 463 45.29 -6.34 -4.51
C ILE A 463 45.32 -5.12 -5.41
N ALA A 464 44.17 -4.77 -5.98
CA ALA A 464 43.99 -3.62 -6.84
C ALA A 464 43.22 -2.52 -6.10
N VAL A 465 43.84 -1.35 -5.97
CA VAL A 465 43.26 -0.18 -5.31
C VAL A 465 42.53 0.69 -6.33
N VAL A 466 41.22 0.85 -6.13
CA VAL A 466 40.33 1.64 -6.98
C VAL A 466 40.00 2.97 -6.30
N GLU A 467 40.41 4.08 -6.92
CA GLU A 467 40.13 5.44 -6.48
C GLU A 467 39.59 6.28 -7.64
N ALA A 468 38.49 6.99 -7.41
CA ALA A 468 37.82 7.84 -8.42
C ALA A 468 37.63 7.16 -9.80
N GLY A 469 37.38 5.84 -9.80
CA GLY A 469 37.13 5.08 -11.02
C GLY A 469 38.36 4.62 -11.81
N LYS A 470 39.56 4.73 -11.24
CA LYS A 470 40.83 4.27 -11.82
C LYS A 470 41.56 3.34 -10.87
N ILE A 471 42.41 2.48 -11.41
CA ILE A 471 43.34 1.70 -10.60
C ILE A 471 44.58 2.54 -10.34
N VAL A 472 44.86 2.79 -9.07
CA VAL A 472 46.02 3.58 -8.64
C VAL A 472 47.21 2.68 -8.39
N GLU A 473 46.97 1.49 -7.81
CA GLU A 473 48.01 0.57 -7.37
C GLU A 473 47.56 -0.88 -7.53
N ILE A 474 48.50 -1.77 -7.87
CA ILE A 474 48.32 -3.22 -7.92
C ILE A 474 49.58 -3.87 -7.34
N GLY A 475 49.42 -4.81 -6.40
CA GLY A 475 50.53 -5.57 -5.83
C GLY A 475 50.05 -6.57 -4.77
N SER A 476 50.97 -7.35 -4.22
CA SER A 476 50.67 -8.21 -3.07
C SER A 476 50.51 -7.37 -1.78
N HIS A 477 49.89 -7.95 -0.75
CA HIS A 477 49.71 -7.28 0.54
C HIS A 477 51.04 -6.76 1.11
N ASP A 478 52.08 -7.60 1.08
CA ASP A 478 53.40 -7.27 1.64
C ASP A 478 54.12 -6.19 0.83
N GLU A 479 53.98 -6.20 -0.50
CA GLU A 479 54.55 -5.16 -1.38
C GLU A 479 53.88 -3.80 -1.15
N LEU A 480 52.55 -3.77 -1.13
CA LEU A 480 51.79 -2.53 -1.00
C LEU A 480 51.91 -1.91 0.40
N ILE A 481 52.01 -2.73 1.46
CA ILE A 481 52.19 -2.22 2.83
C ILE A 481 53.62 -1.75 3.10
N SER A 482 54.61 -2.31 2.40
CA SER A 482 56.01 -1.90 2.54
C SER A 482 56.28 -0.48 2.04
N ASN A 483 55.40 0.06 1.19
CA ASN A 483 55.46 1.43 0.71
C ASN A 483 54.58 2.37 1.57
N PRO A 484 55.14 3.22 2.43
CA PRO A 484 54.36 4.09 3.31
C PRO A 484 53.58 5.19 2.58
N ASN A 485 53.89 5.47 1.31
CA ASN A 485 53.15 6.44 0.47
C ASN A 485 52.09 5.79 -0.43
N SER A 486 51.84 4.49 -0.26
CA SER A 486 50.85 3.76 -1.06
C SER A 486 49.41 4.19 -0.74
N ALA A 487 48.55 4.25 -1.74
CA ALA A 487 47.10 4.43 -1.58
C ALA A 487 46.47 3.25 -0.82
N TYR A 488 46.97 2.02 -1.02
CA TYR A 488 46.58 0.86 -0.21
C TYR A 488 47.01 1.02 1.24
N SER A 489 48.28 1.37 1.52
CA SER A 489 48.74 1.57 2.90
C SER A 489 48.03 2.74 3.55
N SER A 490 47.70 3.80 2.80
CA SER A 490 46.85 4.90 3.25
C SER A 490 45.42 4.43 3.53
N LEU A 491 44.82 3.54 2.72
CA LEU A 491 43.50 2.98 2.99
C LEU A 491 43.52 2.02 4.17
N ILE A 492 44.57 1.23 4.36
CA ILE A 492 44.78 0.41 5.56
C ILE A 492 44.90 1.33 6.75
N HIS A 493 45.81 2.30 6.70
CA HIS A 493 45.97 3.28 7.76
C HIS A 493 44.73 4.13 7.94
N VAL A 494 43.85 4.31 6.95
CA VAL A 494 42.55 5.00 7.05
C VAL A 494 41.45 4.06 7.51
N GLN A 495 41.55 2.75 7.31
CA GLN A 495 40.54 1.77 7.67
C GLN A 495 40.81 1.22 9.06
N GLU A 496 42.08 0.94 9.38
CA GLU A 496 42.66 1.11 10.70
C GLU A 496 42.24 2.49 11.18
N ALA A 497 42.72 3.64 10.67
CA ALA A 497 42.33 5.00 11.13
C ALA A 497 40.81 5.24 11.19
N ALA A 498 39.88 4.49 10.60
CA ALA A 498 38.41 4.68 10.63
C ALA A 498 37.71 3.70 11.57
N ILE A 499 38.22 2.47 11.69
CA ILE A 499 38.08 1.67 12.91
C ILE A 499 38.62 2.49 14.09
N LEU A 500 39.56 3.39 13.79
CA LEU A 500 40.25 4.30 14.66
C LEU A 500 39.84 5.81 14.57
N GLN A 501 38.79 6.21 13.85
CA GLN A 501 38.33 7.62 13.76
C GLN A 501 36.84 7.72 14.08
N ARG A 502 36.28 6.65 14.65
CA ARG A 502 35.06 6.73 15.45
C ARG A 502 35.22 7.58 16.72
N HIS A 503 36.34 8.27 16.95
CA HIS A 503 36.48 9.28 18.01
C HIS A 503 37.29 10.53 17.62
N PRO A 504 36.98 11.73 18.17
CA PRO A 504 37.67 12.98 17.87
C PRO A 504 38.63 13.46 18.99
N SER A 505 39.76 14.11 18.64
CA SER A 505 40.41 15.13 19.49
C SER A 505 41.27 16.17 18.71
N LEU A 506 41.34 17.40 19.27
CA LEU A 506 42.02 18.64 18.84
C LEU A 506 43.55 18.63 19.17
N GLY A 507 44.49 19.46 18.66
CA GLY A 507 44.57 20.76 17.92
C GLY A 507 46.08 21.09 17.67
N PRO A 508 46.62 22.35 17.57
CA PRO A 508 46.12 23.65 17.11
C PRO A 508 46.90 24.28 15.89
N THR A 509 46.20 25.14 15.13
CA THR A 509 46.60 26.33 14.29
C THR A 509 47.90 26.40 13.47
N MET A 510 47.78 26.47 12.12
CA MET A 510 47.97 27.66 11.23
C MET A 510 48.22 27.24 9.76
N GLY A 511 47.49 27.81 8.80
CA GLY A 511 47.81 27.77 7.36
C GLY A 511 46.67 27.29 6.44
N ARG A 512 45.98 28.23 5.75
CA ARG A 512 45.13 27.99 4.55
C ARG A 512 46.01 27.55 3.36
N PRO A 513 45.54 26.73 2.38
CA PRO A 513 44.63 27.17 1.30
C PRO A 513 43.68 26.04 0.75
N PRO A 514 43.15 26.14 -0.49
CA PRO A 514 41.78 26.49 -0.84
C PRO A 514 40.78 25.31 -0.94
N SER A 515 39.50 25.67 -0.85
CA SER A 515 38.30 24.84 -0.88
C SER A 515 38.14 23.95 -2.12
N ILE A 516 38.11 22.63 -1.91
CA ILE A 516 37.58 21.66 -2.89
C ILE A 516 36.09 21.44 -2.58
N ARG A 517 35.24 21.73 -3.58
CA ARG A 517 33.79 21.55 -3.54
C ARG A 517 33.44 20.07 -3.33
N TYR A 518 32.78 19.76 -2.22
CA TYR A 518 31.94 18.56 -2.13
C TYR A 518 30.69 18.77 -2.99
N SER A 519 30.72 18.25 -4.22
CA SER A 519 29.51 18.01 -5.00
C SER A 519 28.71 16.91 -4.30
N ARG A 520 27.65 17.33 -3.59
CA ARG A 520 26.58 16.44 -3.11
C ARG A 520 25.93 15.78 -4.32
N GLU A 521 26.28 14.53 -4.58
CA GLU A 521 25.40 13.66 -5.34
C GLU A 521 24.25 13.19 -4.46
N LEU A 522 23.05 13.58 -4.88
CA LEU A 522 21.79 13.10 -4.34
C LEU A 522 21.71 11.57 -4.49
N SER A 523 22.01 10.81 -3.44
CA SER A 523 21.21 9.63 -3.17
C SER A 523 19.79 10.11 -2.88
N ARG A 524 18.97 10.15 -3.94
CA ARG A 524 17.55 9.85 -3.77
C ARG A 524 17.53 8.51 -3.05
N ASN A 525 17.37 8.54 -1.73
CA ASN A 525 16.68 7.48 -1.03
C ASN A 525 15.31 7.44 -1.71
N ARG A 526 15.21 6.63 -2.78
CA ARG A 526 13.98 5.94 -3.09
C ARG A 526 13.64 5.30 -1.76
N THR A 527 12.67 5.88 -1.06
CA THR A 527 11.94 5.19 -0.04
C THR A 527 11.64 3.84 -0.67
N SER A 528 12.28 2.80 -0.17
CA SER A 528 11.89 1.44 -0.50
C SER A 528 10.47 1.33 0.04
N PHE A 529 9.50 1.71 -0.79
CA PHE A 529 8.18 1.14 -0.81
C PHE A 529 8.37 -0.33 -1.22
N GLY A 530 9.08 -1.09 -0.36
CA GLY A 530 8.77 -2.47 -0.15
C GLY A 530 7.37 -2.45 0.40
N THR A 531 6.40 -2.47 -0.50
CA THR A 531 5.03 -2.82 -0.19
C THR A 531 5.14 -4.26 0.30
N SER A 532 5.36 -4.41 1.62
CA SER A 532 5.19 -5.68 2.27
C SER A 532 3.76 -6.08 1.99
N PHE A 533 3.63 -7.11 1.15
CA PHE A 533 2.36 -7.64 0.70
C PHE A 533 1.67 -8.29 1.92
N ARG A 534 0.96 -7.50 2.70
CA ARG A 534 -0.10 -7.96 3.59
C ARG A 534 -1.43 -7.45 3.07
N SER A 535 -1.94 -8.15 2.05
CA SER A 535 -3.38 -8.13 1.79
C SER A 535 -4.07 -8.86 2.94
N GLU A 536 -5.16 -8.25 3.39
CA GLU A 536 -5.97 -8.59 4.55
C GLU A 536 -6.35 -10.08 4.65
N LYS A 537 -6.31 -10.56 5.90
CA LYS A 537 -6.86 -11.81 6.45
C LYS A 537 -6.52 -13.10 5.68
N ASP A 538 -5.45 -13.75 6.15
CA ASP A 538 -5.51 -15.09 6.75
C ASP A 538 -4.09 -15.46 7.21
N SER A 539 -3.76 -15.15 8.47
CA SER A 539 -2.64 -15.79 9.14
C SER A 539 -3.01 -17.25 9.39
N VAL A 540 -2.45 -18.16 8.60
CA VAL A 540 -2.42 -19.58 8.96
C VAL A 540 -1.53 -19.71 10.20
N SER A 541 -2.18 -19.90 11.34
CA SER A 541 -1.57 -20.21 12.62
C SER A 541 -1.02 -21.64 12.58
N CYS A 542 0.30 -21.78 12.66
CA CYS A 542 0.95 -23.00 13.12
C CYS A 542 1.77 -22.65 14.37
N ALA A 543 1.13 -22.80 15.53
CA ALA A 543 1.68 -23.16 16.85
C ALA A 543 0.64 -22.76 17.92
N ASP A 544 0.47 -23.65 18.90
CA ASP A 544 -0.58 -23.69 19.92
C ASP A 544 -0.98 -22.38 20.60
N GLY A 545 -2.29 -22.26 20.88
CA GLY A 545 -2.77 -21.59 22.10
C GLY A 545 -3.22 -20.13 22.03
N MET A 546 -4.10 -19.73 21.10
CA MET A 546 -5.13 -18.69 21.38
C MET A 546 -6.16 -18.64 20.22
N GLU A 547 -7.45 -18.83 20.51
CA GLU A 547 -8.53 -18.66 19.51
C GLU A 547 -8.61 -17.20 19.01
N PRO A 548 -8.80 -16.94 17.70
CA PRO A 548 -9.09 -15.60 17.22
C PRO A 548 -10.50 -15.17 17.68
N ILE A 549 -10.58 -14.07 18.42
CA ILE A 549 -11.82 -13.47 18.92
C ILE A 549 -12.76 -13.22 17.72
N LYS A 550 -13.84 -14.01 17.62
CA LYS A 550 -14.94 -13.79 16.67
C LYS A 550 -15.60 -12.45 16.97
N ALA A 551 -15.21 -11.41 16.24
CA ALA A 551 -15.84 -10.10 16.37
C ALA A 551 -17.34 -10.19 16.01
N THR A 552 -18.20 -9.72 16.93
CA THR A 552 -19.65 -9.80 16.78
C THR A 552 -20.12 -8.92 15.62
N PRO A 553 -21.04 -9.39 14.76
CA PRO A 553 -21.57 -8.58 13.67
C PRO A 553 -22.24 -7.32 14.24
N ALA A 554 -21.92 -6.16 13.68
CA ALA A 554 -22.48 -4.90 14.13
C ALA A 554 -24.02 -4.90 13.99
N SER A 555 -24.73 -4.58 15.09
CA SER A 555 -26.18 -4.50 15.08
C SER A 555 -26.67 -3.39 14.13
N ALA A 556 -27.59 -3.72 13.21
CA ALA A 556 -28.18 -2.76 12.28
C ALA A 556 -28.77 -1.53 13.00
N LYS A 557 -29.36 -1.72 14.19
CA LYS A 557 -29.90 -0.64 15.03
C LYS A 557 -28.85 0.43 15.34
N ARG A 558 -27.61 0.01 15.56
CA ARG A 558 -26.49 0.89 15.88
C ARG A 558 -25.98 1.66 14.67
N ILE A 559 -25.94 1.01 13.52
CA ILE A 559 -25.54 1.64 12.26
C ILE A 559 -26.50 2.80 11.93
N TYR A 560 -27.80 2.55 12.01
CA TYR A 560 -28.82 3.57 11.74
C TYR A 560 -28.92 4.64 12.84
N SER A 561 -28.59 4.34 14.10
CA SER A 561 -28.58 5.36 15.17
C SER A 561 -27.55 6.47 14.94
N MET A 562 -26.50 6.23 14.15
CA MET A 562 -25.53 7.28 13.78
C MET A 562 -26.13 8.39 12.90
N VAL A 563 -27.25 8.10 12.24
CA VAL A 563 -27.99 9.02 11.37
C VAL A 563 -29.04 9.82 12.16
N ALA A 564 -29.39 9.41 13.38
CA ALA A 564 -30.44 10.02 14.19
C ALA A 564 -30.39 11.56 14.30
N PRO A 565 -29.22 12.23 14.40
CA PRO A 565 -29.19 13.71 14.46
C PRO A 565 -29.69 14.41 13.20
N ASP A 566 -29.71 13.72 12.05
CA ASP A 566 -30.14 14.26 10.75
C ASP A 566 -31.47 13.61 10.29
N TRP A 567 -32.28 13.12 11.24
CA TRP A 567 -33.52 12.38 10.97
C TRP A 567 -34.50 13.13 10.06
N PHE A 568 -34.57 14.46 10.17
CA PHE A 568 -35.44 15.30 9.35
C PHE A 568 -35.18 15.13 7.84
N TYR A 569 -33.90 15.13 7.43
CA TYR A 569 -33.53 14.89 6.04
C TYR A 569 -33.80 13.43 5.63
N GLY A 570 -33.62 12.49 6.54
CA GLY A 570 -33.94 11.08 6.31
C GLY A 570 -35.43 10.84 6.05
N VAL A 571 -36.32 11.48 6.82
CA VAL A 571 -37.77 11.35 6.64
C VAL A 571 -38.22 11.94 5.31
N ILE A 572 -37.79 13.16 4.98
CA ILE A 572 -38.13 13.80 3.70
C ILE A 572 -37.59 12.99 2.52
N GLY A 573 -36.34 12.53 2.62
CA GLY A 573 -35.73 11.67 1.61
C GLY A 573 -36.49 10.35 1.44
N THR A 574 -36.94 9.74 2.53
CA THR A 574 -37.70 8.48 2.48
C THR A 574 -39.06 8.67 1.82
N ILE A 575 -39.80 9.73 2.16
CA ILE A 575 -41.07 10.07 1.50
C ILE A 575 -40.83 10.27 -0.01
N GLY A 576 -39.77 11.02 -0.37
CA GLY A 576 -39.36 11.20 -1.77
C GLY A 576 -39.06 9.87 -2.48
N ALA A 577 -38.33 8.97 -1.82
CA ALA A 577 -38.01 7.64 -2.36
C ALA A 577 -39.26 6.78 -2.61
N PHE A 578 -40.24 6.79 -1.70
CA PHE A 578 -41.51 6.09 -1.90
C PHE A 578 -42.31 6.65 -3.08
N ILE A 579 -42.35 7.98 -3.22
CA ILE A 579 -43.03 8.65 -4.35
C ILE A 579 -42.32 8.33 -5.67
N ALA A 580 -40.98 8.40 -5.70
CA ALA A 580 -40.17 8.03 -6.86
C ALA A 580 -40.36 6.55 -7.22
N GLY A 581 -40.45 5.64 -6.24
CA GLY A 581 -40.74 4.22 -6.47
C GLY A 581 -42.12 3.97 -7.08
N ALA A 582 -43.15 4.65 -6.56
CA ALA A 582 -44.53 4.53 -7.04
C ALA A 582 -44.74 5.09 -8.46
N GLN A 583 -43.78 5.84 -9.00
CA GLN A 583 -43.83 6.44 -10.32
C GLN A 583 -43.80 5.40 -11.45
N MET A 584 -43.00 4.33 -11.33
CA MET A 584 -42.83 3.32 -12.39
C MET A 584 -44.10 2.48 -12.64
N PRO A 585 -44.86 2.03 -11.62
CA PRO A 585 -46.14 1.33 -11.82
C PRO A 585 -47.21 2.24 -12.40
N LEU A 586 -47.25 3.50 -11.97
CA LEU A 586 -48.16 4.50 -12.52
C LEU A 586 -47.84 4.78 -13.99
N PHE A 587 -46.56 4.82 -14.34
CA PHE A 587 -46.09 4.89 -15.71
C PHE A 587 -46.55 3.66 -16.54
N ALA A 588 -46.37 2.45 -16.01
CA ALA A 588 -46.84 1.20 -16.64
C ALA A 588 -48.35 1.20 -16.90
N LEU A 589 -49.13 1.72 -15.95
CA LEU A 589 -50.58 1.91 -16.08
C LEU A 589 -50.95 2.90 -17.18
N GLY A 590 -50.23 4.02 -17.30
CA GLY A 590 -50.45 5.00 -18.35
C GLY A 590 -50.20 4.43 -19.74
N VAL A 591 -49.08 3.70 -19.91
CA VAL A 591 -48.71 3.04 -21.17
C VAL A 591 -49.70 1.92 -21.53
N SER A 592 -50.14 1.12 -20.57
CA SER A 592 -51.13 0.05 -20.81
C SER A 592 -52.55 0.60 -21.04
N GLN A 593 -52.94 1.71 -20.43
CA GLN A 593 -54.19 2.40 -20.76
C GLN A 593 -54.17 2.97 -22.17
N ALA A 594 -53.01 3.46 -22.65
CA ALA A 594 -52.85 3.89 -24.04
C ALA A 594 -53.06 2.75 -25.03
N LEU A 595 -52.49 1.57 -24.76
CA LEU A 595 -52.71 0.37 -25.57
C LEU A 595 -54.20 0.02 -25.68
N VAL A 596 -54.92 0.03 -24.56
CA VAL A 596 -56.36 -0.26 -24.55
C VAL A 596 -57.14 0.81 -25.33
N ALA A 597 -56.76 2.09 -25.19
CA ALA A 597 -57.41 3.19 -25.91
C ALA A 597 -57.25 3.07 -27.44
N PHE A 598 -56.17 2.47 -27.95
CA PHE A 598 -56.00 2.28 -29.40
C PHE A 598 -57.06 1.38 -30.06
N TYR A 599 -57.80 0.60 -29.28
CA TYR A 599 -58.88 -0.26 -29.75
C TYR A 599 -60.28 0.34 -29.53
N MET A 600 -60.37 1.62 -29.15
CA MET A 600 -61.63 2.36 -28.95
C MET A 600 -61.90 3.36 -30.09
N ASP A 601 -63.12 3.92 -30.15
CA ASP A 601 -63.52 4.91 -31.15
C ASP A 601 -62.66 6.19 -31.11
N TRP A 602 -62.45 6.84 -32.26
CA TRP A 602 -61.53 7.98 -32.42
C TRP A 602 -61.73 9.12 -31.41
N GLU A 603 -62.98 9.51 -31.16
CA GLU A 603 -63.29 10.58 -30.22
C GLU A 603 -62.90 10.21 -28.78
N THR A 604 -63.15 8.96 -28.39
CA THR A 604 -62.79 8.44 -27.06
C THR A 604 -61.28 8.27 -26.94
N THR A 605 -60.61 7.77 -27.99
CA THR A 605 -59.16 7.63 -28.07
C THR A 605 -58.45 8.98 -27.93
N CYS A 606 -58.90 10.00 -28.68
CA CYS A 606 -58.34 11.35 -28.58
C CYS A 606 -58.48 11.93 -27.17
N ARG A 607 -59.63 11.71 -26.53
CA ARG A 607 -59.88 12.18 -25.16
C ARG A 607 -58.99 11.47 -24.14
N GLU A 608 -58.88 10.15 -24.20
CA GLU A 608 -58.07 9.35 -23.28
C GLU A 608 -56.57 9.60 -23.46
N ILE A 609 -56.10 9.74 -24.70
CA ILE A 609 -54.69 9.98 -24.99
C ILE A 609 -54.28 11.41 -24.66
N LYS A 610 -55.17 12.39 -24.86
CA LYS A 610 -54.93 13.76 -24.36
C LYS A 610 -54.78 13.76 -22.83
N LYS A 611 -55.62 13.01 -22.11
CA LYS A 611 -55.48 12.86 -20.64
C LYS A 611 -54.13 12.22 -20.28
N ILE A 612 -53.75 11.11 -20.92
CA ILE A 612 -52.48 10.42 -20.65
C ILE A 612 -51.28 11.32 -20.94
N ALA A 613 -51.27 12.03 -22.07
CA ALA A 613 -50.20 12.94 -22.43
C ALA A 613 -50.05 14.08 -21.42
N ILE A 614 -51.16 14.68 -20.97
CA ILE A 614 -51.14 15.71 -19.92
C ILE A 614 -50.60 15.12 -18.60
N LEU A 615 -51.06 13.92 -18.20
CA LEU A 615 -50.58 13.25 -17.00
C LEU A 615 -49.07 12.96 -17.06
N PHE A 616 -48.54 12.53 -18.21
CA PHE A 616 -47.10 12.34 -18.40
C PHE A 616 -46.32 13.65 -18.39
N CYS A 617 -46.84 14.74 -18.96
CA CYS A 617 -46.20 16.06 -18.85
C CYS A 617 -46.17 16.57 -17.40
N CYS A 618 -47.27 16.42 -16.65
CA CYS A 618 -47.31 16.76 -15.23
C CYS A 618 -46.36 15.88 -14.40
N ALA A 619 -46.33 14.58 -14.69
CA ALA A 619 -45.37 13.67 -14.08
C ALA A 619 -43.94 14.14 -14.37
N ALA A 620 -43.58 14.45 -15.62
CA ALA A 620 -42.24 14.90 -16.00
C ALA A 620 -41.73 16.04 -15.09
N VAL A 621 -42.54 17.07 -14.83
CA VAL A 621 -42.18 18.16 -13.91
C VAL A 621 -42.06 17.68 -12.47
N LEU A 622 -43.03 16.88 -11.99
CA LEU A 622 -43.04 16.35 -10.63
C LEU A 622 -41.81 15.48 -10.35
N THR A 623 -41.37 14.67 -11.32
CA THR A 623 -40.21 13.78 -11.16
C THR A 623 -38.91 14.53 -10.94
N VAL A 624 -38.71 15.68 -11.59
CA VAL A 624 -37.54 16.54 -11.36
C VAL A 624 -37.53 17.04 -9.92
N ILE A 625 -38.68 17.49 -9.42
CA ILE A 625 -38.81 18.02 -8.05
C ILE A 625 -38.57 16.91 -7.03
N VAL A 626 -39.24 15.77 -7.18
CA VAL A 626 -39.15 14.63 -6.25
C VAL A 626 -37.72 14.10 -6.17
N HIS A 627 -37.08 13.81 -7.32
CA HIS A 627 -35.70 13.32 -7.32
C HIS A 627 -34.69 14.36 -6.82
N SER A 628 -34.92 15.65 -7.09
CA SER A 628 -34.06 16.72 -6.59
C SER A 628 -34.11 16.81 -5.07
N VAL A 629 -35.31 16.78 -4.49
CA VAL A 629 -35.51 16.81 -3.03
C VAL A 629 -34.94 15.55 -2.38
N GLU A 630 -35.29 14.37 -2.92
CA GLU A 630 -34.83 13.07 -2.43
C GLU A 630 -33.29 13.00 -2.34
N HIS A 631 -32.60 13.23 -3.47
CA HIS A 631 -31.15 13.08 -3.53
C HIS A 631 -30.40 14.24 -2.85
N LEU A 632 -30.98 15.43 -2.76
CA LEU A 632 -30.42 16.51 -1.95
C LEU A 632 -30.46 16.14 -0.46
N CYS A 633 -31.60 15.66 0.04
CA CYS A 633 -31.78 15.26 1.43
C CYS A 633 -30.84 14.10 1.81
N PHE A 634 -30.82 13.03 1.02
CA PHE A 634 -29.89 11.91 1.24
C PHE A 634 -28.42 12.32 1.03
N GLY A 635 -28.13 13.21 0.08
CA GLY A 635 -26.78 13.74 -0.14
C GLY A 635 -26.23 14.56 1.03
N ILE A 636 -27.07 15.41 1.64
CA ILE A 636 -26.72 16.16 2.86
C ILE A 636 -26.53 15.18 4.03
N MET A 637 -27.49 14.27 4.24
CA MET A 637 -27.45 13.28 5.30
C MET A 637 -26.17 12.41 5.24
N GLY A 638 -25.84 11.87 4.06
CA GLY A 638 -24.64 11.06 3.86
C GLY A 638 -23.35 11.84 4.04
N SER A 639 -23.31 13.12 3.65
CA SER A 639 -22.11 13.95 3.78
C SER A 639 -21.86 14.36 5.23
N ARG A 640 -22.92 14.63 6.00
CA ARG A 640 -22.83 14.89 7.44
C ARG A 640 -22.46 13.65 8.23
N LEU A 641 -23.03 12.49 7.88
CA LEU A 641 -22.66 11.19 8.45
C LEU A 641 -21.17 10.93 8.27
N THR A 642 -20.67 11.07 7.03
CA THR A 642 -19.26 10.87 6.68
C THR A 642 -18.34 11.77 7.51
N LEU A 643 -18.65 13.07 7.60
CA LEU A 643 -17.86 14.03 8.37
C LEU A 643 -17.86 13.70 9.87
N ARG A 644 -19.02 13.34 10.44
CA ARG A 644 -19.17 12.98 11.86
C ARG A 644 -18.38 11.72 12.20
N VAL A 645 -18.51 10.67 11.38
CA VAL A 645 -17.84 9.38 11.61
C VAL A 645 -16.33 9.53 11.42
N ARG A 646 -15.85 10.20 10.37
CA ARG A 646 -14.42 10.49 10.19
C ARG A 646 -13.83 11.25 11.38
N LYS A 647 -14.52 12.29 11.87
CA LYS A 647 -14.07 13.04 13.05
C LYS A 647 -14.00 12.14 14.29
N ARG A 648 -15.04 11.33 14.55
CA ARG A 648 -15.09 10.43 15.71
C ARG A 648 -14.05 9.33 15.64
N MET A 649 -13.88 8.72 14.48
CA MET A 649 -12.91 7.66 14.24
C MET A 649 -11.48 8.18 14.37
N PHE A 650 -11.16 9.34 13.77
CA PHE A 650 -9.85 9.97 13.94
C PHE A 650 -9.58 10.33 15.41
N SER A 651 -10.58 10.88 16.11
CA SER A 651 -10.46 11.14 17.55
C SER A 651 -10.31 9.87 18.40
N ALA A 652 -10.93 8.75 18.01
CA ALA A 652 -10.81 7.48 18.71
C ALA A 652 -9.42 6.86 18.50
N ILE A 653 -8.90 6.91 17.27
CA ILE A 653 -7.54 6.47 16.92
C ILE A 653 -6.52 7.21 17.81
N LEU A 654 -6.56 8.54 17.86
CA LEU A 654 -5.57 9.32 18.62
C LEU A 654 -5.64 9.12 20.15
N LYS A 655 -6.76 8.60 20.67
CA LYS A 655 -6.92 8.29 22.10
C LYS A 655 -6.32 6.94 22.51
N ASN A 656 -5.98 6.09 21.54
CA ASN A 656 -5.32 4.82 21.84
C ASN A 656 -3.88 5.06 22.32
N GLU A 657 -3.39 4.14 23.15
CA GLU A 657 -2.01 4.14 23.63
C GLU A 657 -1.01 3.75 22.54
N ILE A 658 0.27 4.09 22.71
CA ILE A 658 1.30 3.86 21.69
C ILE A 658 1.51 2.37 21.41
N GLY A 659 1.33 1.49 22.41
CA GLY A 659 1.39 0.04 22.20
C GLY A 659 0.38 -0.48 21.17
N TRP A 660 -0.74 0.21 20.94
CA TRP A 660 -1.68 -0.13 19.88
C TRP A 660 -1.16 0.25 18.48
N PHE A 661 -0.41 1.35 18.37
CA PHE A 661 0.22 1.80 17.12
C PHE A 661 1.49 1.03 16.77
N ASP A 662 2.12 0.36 17.75
CA ASP A 662 3.26 -0.52 17.51
C ASP A 662 2.85 -1.88 16.91
N ASP A 663 1.55 -2.20 16.90
CA ASP A 663 1.03 -3.39 16.21
C ASP A 663 1.19 -3.21 14.69
N ILE A 664 1.71 -4.25 14.04
CA ILE A 664 1.93 -4.34 12.59
C ILE A 664 0.60 -4.11 11.82
N ASN A 665 -0.54 -4.40 12.44
CA ASN A 665 -1.87 -4.20 11.83
C ASN A 665 -2.37 -2.76 11.88
N ASN A 666 -1.68 -1.85 12.58
CA ASN A 666 -2.13 -0.47 12.85
C ASN A 666 -1.12 0.58 12.35
N THR A 667 -0.53 0.35 11.17
CA THR A 667 0.36 1.32 10.53
C THR A 667 -0.38 2.59 10.12
N SER A 668 0.35 3.71 10.00
CA SER A 668 -0.22 5.02 9.67
C SER A 668 -1.00 5.03 8.35
N SER A 669 -0.43 4.43 7.31
CA SER A 669 -1.06 4.31 5.98
C SER A 669 -2.30 3.42 6.02
N MET A 670 -2.27 2.31 6.76
CA MET A 670 -3.44 1.41 6.90
C MET A 670 -4.58 2.10 7.66
N LEU A 671 -4.28 2.80 8.75
CA LEU A 671 -5.29 3.54 9.52
C LEU A 671 -5.86 4.74 8.74
N SER A 672 -5.02 5.44 7.97
CA SER A 672 -5.46 6.50 7.05
C SER A 672 -6.37 5.95 5.96
N SER A 673 -6.00 4.81 5.36
CA SER A 673 -6.84 4.09 4.40
C SER A 673 -8.18 3.69 5.03
N ARG A 674 -8.20 3.13 6.25
CA ARG A 674 -9.45 2.77 6.94
C ARG A 674 -10.36 3.98 7.20
N LEU A 675 -9.80 5.15 7.52
CA LEU A 675 -10.56 6.41 7.65
C LEU A 675 -11.23 6.85 6.34
N GLU A 676 -10.65 6.47 5.20
CA GLU A 676 -11.25 6.67 3.88
C GLU A 676 -12.26 5.56 3.54
N SER A 677 -11.79 4.32 3.44
CA SER A 677 -12.51 3.15 2.93
C SER A 677 -13.71 2.79 3.80
N ASP A 678 -13.52 2.61 5.11
CA ASP A 678 -14.58 2.05 5.97
C ASP A 678 -15.72 3.07 6.13
N VAL A 679 -15.39 4.36 6.15
CA VAL A 679 -16.41 5.42 6.23
C VAL A 679 -17.14 5.61 4.90
N THR A 680 -16.45 5.48 3.75
CA THR A 680 -17.14 5.50 2.44
C THR A 680 -18.05 4.29 2.28
N LEU A 681 -17.64 3.11 2.75
CA LEU A 681 -18.46 1.91 2.77
C LEU A 681 -19.69 2.09 3.67
N LEU A 682 -19.52 2.66 4.86
CA LEU A 682 -20.63 2.98 5.76
C LEU A 682 -21.64 3.90 5.08
N ARG A 683 -21.19 4.97 4.41
CA ARG A 683 -22.06 5.88 3.66
C ARG A 683 -22.82 5.12 2.56
N ALA A 684 -22.12 4.29 1.80
CA ALA A 684 -22.73 3.54 0.70
C ALA A 684 -23.83 2.59 1.19
N ILE A 685 -23.61 1.92 2.33
CA ILE A 685 -24.60 1.01 2.94
C ILE A 685 -25.79 1.78 3.48
N VAL A 686 -25.55 2.80 4.31
CA VAL A 686 -26.60 3.48 5.09
C VAL A 686 -27.43 4.44 4.25
N VAL A 687 -26.82 5.05 3.23
CA VAL A 687 -27.47 6.07 2.41
C VAL A 687 -27.71 5.53 1.01
N ASP A 688 -26.67 5.30 0.22
CA ASP A 688 -26.84 5.07 -1.22
C ASP A 688 -27.65 3.80 -1.53
N ARG A 689 -27.36 2.68 -0.85
CA ARG A 689 -28.09 1.42 -1.04
C ARG A 689 -29.46 1.42 -0.37
N SER A 690 -29.59 2.02 0.80
CA SER A 690 -30.88 2.14 1.49
C SER A 690 -31.87 3.00 0.72
N THR A 691 -31.43 4.06 0.04
CA THR A 691 -32.29 4.85 -0.85
C THR A 691 -32.87 3.98 -1.98
N ILE A 692 -32.03 3.17 -2.65
CA ILE A 692 -32.48 2.27 -3.72
C ILE A 692 -33.47 1.23 -3.18
N LEU A 693 -33.20 0.65 -2.00
CA LEU A 693 -34.12 -0.28 -1.36
C LEU A 693 -35.48 0.36 -1.05
N LEU A 694 -35.49 1.57 -0.49
CA LEU A 694 -36.73 2.29 -0.16
C LEU A 694 -37.55 2.61 -1.42
N GLN A 695 -36.89 3.04 -2.50
CA GLN A 695 -37.54 3.23 -3.80
C GLN A 695 -38.17 1.91 -4.30
N ASN A 696 -37.43 0.80 -4.24
CA ASN A 696 -37.91 -0.49 -4.71
C ASN A 696 -39.04 -1.07 -3.84
N VAL A 697 -39.04 -0.80 -2.53
CA VAL A 697 -40.17 -1.15 -1.66
C VAL A 697 -41.39 -0.33 -2.06
N GLY A 698 -41.26 0.98 -2.28
CA GLY A 698 -42.36 1.82 -2.76
C GLY A 698 -42.92 1.35 -4.10
N LEU A 699 -42.03 0.95 -5.02
CA LEU A 699 -42.38 0.33 -6.29
C LEU A 699 -43.20 -0.94 -6.11
N VAL A 700 -42.72 -1.90 -5.32
CA VAL A 700 -43.38 -3.20 -5.12
C VAL A 700 -44.75 -3.03 -4.46
N VAL A 701 -44.83 -2.19 -3.42
CA VAL A 701 -46.09 -1.91 -2.71
C VAL A 701 -47.11 -1.26 -3.65
N ALA A 702 -46.72 -0.21 -4.38
CA ALA A 702 -47.62 0.45 -5.33
C ALA A 702 -48.06 -0.51 -6.45
N SER A 703 -47.13 -1.28 -7.03
CA SER A 703 -47.42 -2.27 -8.06
C SER A 703 -48.43 -3.31 -7.62
N PHE A 704 -48.26 -3.90 -6.43
CA PHE A 704 -49.18 -4.94 -5.96
C PHE A 704 -50.55 -4.38 -5.62
N ILE A 705 -50.65 -3.22 -4.97
CA ILE A 705 -51.93 -2.56 -4.72
C ILE A 705 -52.69 -2.38 -6.04
N ILE A 706 -52.02 -1.83 -7.06
CA ILE A 706 -52.58 -1.64 -8.39
C ILE A 706 -53.00 -2.98 -9.03
N ALA A 707 -52.12 -3.98 -9.00
CA ALA A 707 -52.36 -5.26 -9.67
C ALA A 707 -53.50 -6.05 -9.03
N PHE A 708 -53.61 -6.07 -7.69
CA PHE A 708 -54.71 -6.71 -6.96
C PHE A 708 -56.06 -6.04 -7.19
N ILE A 709 -56.11 -4.71 -7.26
CA ILE A 709 -57.33 -3.95 -7.59
C ILE A 709 -57.81 -4.28 -9.01
N LEU A 710 -56.88 -4.40 -9.96
CA LEU A 710 -57.21 -4.67 -11.36
C LEU A 710 -57.60 -6.12 -11.62
N ASN A 711 -56.79 -7.08 -11.13
CA ASN A 711 -57.03 -8.51 -11.28
C ASN A 711 -56.25 -9.33 -10.25
N TRP A 712 -56.90 -9.69 -9.15
CA TRP A 712 -56.27 -10.50 -8.10
C TRP A 712 -55.89 -11.92 -8.57
N ARG A 713 -56.62 -12.51 -9.53
CA ARG A 713 -56.40 -13.89 -9.99
C ARG A 713 -55.09 -14.03 -10.77
N ILE A 714 -54.82 -13.13 -11.71
CA ILE A 714 -53.56 -13.10 -12.47
C ILE A 714 -52.40 -12.73 -11.55
N THR A 715 -52.62 -11.78 -10.64
CA THR A 715 -51.62 -11.33 -9.69
C THR A 715 -51.11 -12.47 -8.81
N LEU A 716 -51.99 -13.35 -8.29
CA LEU A 716 -51.59 -14.52 -7.51
C LEU A 716 -50.73 -15.51 -8.30
N VAL A 717 -51.05 -15.78 -9.57
CA VAL A 717 -50.26 -16.67 -10.42
C VAL A 717 -48.85 -16.14 -10.65
N VAL A 718 -48.73 -14.83 -10.91
CA VAL A 718 -47.42 -14.20 -11.12
C VAL A 718 -46.61 -14.13 -9.82
N ILE A 719 -47.25 -13.83 -8.69
CA ILE A 719 -46.59 -13.87 -7.38
C ILE A 719 -46.07 -15.27 -7.06
N ALA A 720 -46.79 -16.34 -7.41
CA ALA A 720 -46.33 -17.71 -7.21
C ALA A 720 -45.04 -18.02 -8.00
N MET A 721 -44.78 -17.32 -9.10
CA MET A 721 -43.54 -17.46 -9.90
C MET A 721 -42.38 -16.61 -9.36
N TYR A 722 -42.63 -15.60 -8.53
CA TYR A 722 -41.58 -14.70 -8.05
C TYR A 722 -40.47 -15.39 -7.26
N PRO A 723 -40.73 -16.35 -6.35
CA PRO A 723 -39.65 -17.09 -5.69
C PRO A 723 -38.68 -17.77 -6.66
N LEU A 724 -39.17 -18.26 -7.81
CA LEU A 724 -38.35 -18.89 -8.84
C LEU A 724 -37.53 -17.87 -9.64
N ILE A 725 -38.12 -16.72 -9.98
CA ILE A 725 -37.41 -15.62 -10.63
C ILE A 725 -36.31 -15.07 -9.71
N ILE A 726 -36.64 -14.88 -8.44
CA ILE A 726 -35.72 -14.39 -7.41
C ILE A 726 -34.58 -15.37 -7.19
N SER A 727 -34.85 -16.67 -7.05
CA SER A 727 -33.80 -17.67 -6.87
C SER A 727 -32.88 -17.75 -8.09
N GLY A 728 -33.43 -17.60 -9.30
CA GLY A 728 -32.67 -17.45 -10.55
C GLY A 728 -31.68 -16.29 -10.49
N HIS A 729 -32.15 -15.07 -10.21
CA HIS A 729 -31.28 -13.87 -10.13
C HIS A 729 -30.28 -13.92 -8.98
N ILE A 730 -30.65 -14.47 -7.83
CA ILE A 730 -29.74 -14.65 -6.70
C ILE A 730 -28.62 -15.62 -7.09
N SER A 731 -28.97 -16.76 -7.70
CA SER A 731 -27.99 -17.75 -8.14
C SER A 731 -27.01 -17.18 -9.17
N GLU A 732 -27.52 -16.47 -10.20
CA GLU A 732 -26.73 -15.73 -11.18
C GLU A 732 -25.69 -14.83 -10.48
N LYS A 733 -26.13 -13.98 -9.56
CA LYS A 733 -25.24 -13.03 -8.88
C LYS A 733 -24.19 -13.70 -7.99
N PHE A 734 -24.54 -14.77 -7.27
CA PHE A 734 -23.56 -15.47 -6.41
C PHE A 734 -22.47 -16.18 -7.22
N PHE A 735 -22.83 -16.79 -8.35
CA PHE A 735 -21.86 -17.47 -9.21
C PHE A 735 -20.95 -16.49 -9.94
N MET A 736 -21.47 -15.32 -10.34
CA MET A 736 -20.72 -14.23 -10.98
C MET A 736 -19.83 -13.44 -9.99
N GLN A 737 -20.35 -13.03 -8.82
CA GLN A 737 -19.57 -12.23 -7.85
C GLN A 737 -18.41 -12.98 -7.21
N GLY A 738 -18.57 -14.28 -6.91
CA GLY A 738 -17.48 -15.04 -6.31
C GLY A 738 -16.32 -15.30 -7.29
N TYR A 739 -16.46 -14.92 -8.56
CA TYR A 739 -15.41 -14.97 -9.58
C TYR A 739 -14.30 -13.94 -9.26
N GLY A 740 -14.64 -12.67 -9.02
CA GLY A 740 -13.65 -11.61 -8.78
C GLY A 740 -12.91 -11.69 -7.43
N GLY A 741 -13.60 -12.07 -6.35
CA GLY A 741 -13.02 -12.08 -4.99
C GLY A 741 -12.07 -13.26 -4.71
N ASN A 742 -12.30 -14.42 -5.32
CA ASN A 742 -11.47 -15.62 -5.09
C ASN A 742 -10.31 -15.74 -6.07
N LEU A 743 -10.30 -15.00 -7.19
CA LEU A 743 -9.21 -15.04 -8.18
C LEU A 743 -7.88 -14.55 -7.59
N SER A 744 -7.88 -13.43 -6.86
CA SER A 744 -6.67 -12.95 -6.19
C SER A 744 -6.10 -13.97 -5.21
N LYS A 745 -6.97 -14.63 -4.42
CA LYS A 745 -6.56 -15.72 -3.51
C LYS A 745 -6.06 -16.96 -4.25
N ALA A 746 -6.68 -17.32 -5.37
CA ALA A 746 -6.26 -18.44 -6.21
C ALA A 746 -4.90 -18.20 -6.88
N TYR A 747 -4.57 -16.94 -7.21
CA TYR A 747 -3.30 -16.55 -7.83
C TYR A 747 -2.23 -16.09 -6.85
N LEU A 748 -2.51 -16.12 -5.54
CA LEU A 748 -1.63 -15.57 -4.52
C LEU A 748 -0.23 -16.20 -4.54
N LYS A 749 -0.15 -17.53 -4.68
CA LYS A 749 1.13 -18.25 -4.78
C LYS A 749 1.92 -17.85 -6.03
N ALA A 750 1.26 -17.85 -7.19
CA ALA A 750 1.86 -17.44 -8.45
C ALA A 750 2.37 -15.98 -8.37
N ASN A 751 1.56 -15.06 -7.84
CA ASN A 751 1.92 -13.66 -7.69
C ASN A 751 3.12 -13.46 -6.74
N MET A 752 3.20 -14.25 -5.67
CA MET A 752 4.34 -14.22 -4.75
C MET A 752 5.61 -14.70 -5.43
N LEU A 753 5.56 -15.83 -6.14
CA LEU A 753 6.70 -16.34 -6.89
C LEU A 753 7.20 -15.32 -7.93
N ALA A 754 6.29 -14.71 -8.68
CA ALA A 754 6.64 -13.67 -9.65
C ALA A 754 7.25 -12.44 -8.97
N GLY A 755 6.67 -11.98 -7.86
CA GLY A 755 7.18 -10.83 -7.10
C GLY A 755 8.57 -11.06 -6.54
N GLU A 756 8.83 -12.25 -5.99
CA GLU A 756 10.11 -12.63 -5.43
C GLU A 756 11.21 -12.75 -6.50
N ALA A 757 10.89 -13.37 -7.64
CA ALA A 757 11.81 -13.49 -8.76
C ALA A 757 12.21 -12.13 -9.34
N VAL A 758 11.26 -11.21 -9.45
CA VAL A 758 11.51 -9.85 -9.95
C VAL A 758 12.27 -9.02 -8.91
N SER A 759 11.93 -9.13 -7.62
CA SER A 759 12.65 -8.42 -6.56
C SER A 759 14.11 -8.83 -6.48
N ASN A 760 14.40 -10.10 -6.77
CA ASN A 760 15.75 -10.66 -6.77
C ASN A 760 16.26 -10.90 -8.19
N ILE A 761 15.86 -10.07 -9.16
CA ILE A 761 16.15 -10.28 -10.59
C ILE A 761 17.64 -10.44 -10.89
N ARG A 762 18.52 -9.69 -10.21
CA ARG A 762 19.98 -9.82 -10.37
C ARG A 762 20.47 -11.21 -9.99
N THR A 763 19.89 -11.82 -8.95
CA THR A 763 20.20 -13.20 -8.57
C THR A 763 19.67 -14.18 -9.61
N VAL A 764 18.41 -14.03 -10.06
CA VAL A 764 17.83 -14.90 -11.09
C VAL A 764 18.65 -14.84 -12.38
N ALA A 765 19.08 -13.65 -12.79
CA ALA A 765 19.88 -13.40 -13.99
C ALA A 765 21.31 -13.95 -13.91
N ALA A 766 21.98 -13.81 -12.75
CA ALA A 766 23.33 -14.36 -12.51
C ALA A 766 23.36 -15.89 -12.64
N PHE A 767 22.30 -16.55 -12.17
CA PHE A 767 22.19 -18.01 -12.22
C PHE A 767 21.48 -18.55 -13.47
N CYS A 768 21.01 -17.68 -14.37
CA CYS A 768 20.26 -18.04 -15.57
C CYS A 768 19.03 -18.93 -15.26
N ALA A 769 18.32 -18.62 -14.18
CA ALA A 769 17.20 -19.38 -13.65
C ALA A 769 15.83 -18.91 -14.16
N GLU A 770 15.79 -18.04 -15.19
CA GLU A 770 14.56 -17.42 -15.69
C GLU A 770 13.53 -18.47 -16.15
N GLU A 771 13.95 -19.48 -16.92
CA GLU A 771 13.07 -20.55 -17.39
C GLU A 771 12.57 -21.45 -16.24
N LYS A 772 13.38 -21.66 -15.20
CA LYS A 772 12.95 -22.40 -14.00
C LYS A 772 11.82 -21.67 -13.29
N VAL A 773 11.97 -20.36 -13.06
CA VAL A 773 10.92 -19.52 -12.46
C VAL A 773 9.65 -19.54 -13.32
N LEU A 774 9.78 -19.45 -14.65
CA LEU A 774 8.64 -19.52 -15.56
C LEU A 774 7.91 -20.85 -15.51
N LYS A 775 8.64 -21.97 -15.39
CA LYS A 775 8.04 -23.30 -15.26
C LYS A 775 7.26 -23.43 -13.95
N LEU A 776 7.86 -23.03 -12.82
CA LEU A 776 7.19 -23.01 -11.52
C LEU A 776 5.94 -22.11 -11.55
N TYR A 777 6.03 -20.95 -12.19
CA TYR A 777 4.89 -20.06 -12.36
C TYR A 777 3.79 -20.71 -13.21
N ALA A 778 4.15 -21.40 -14.30
CA ALA A 778 3.20 -22.09 -15.16
C ALA A 778 2.42 -23.19 -14.44
N GLU A 779 3.08 -23.97 -13.59
CA GLU A 779 2.48 -25.02 -12.77
C GLU A 779 1.43 -24.44 -11.81
N GLU A 780 1.73 -23.31 -11.17
CA GLU A 780 0.80 -22.60 -10.26
C GLU A 780 -0.42 -21.98 -10.98
N LEU A 781 -0.34 -21.68 -12.29
CA LEU A 781 -1.49 -21.16 -13.05
C LEU A 781 -2.49 -22.25 -13.50
N VAL A 782 -2.11 -23.54 -13.51
CA VAL A 782 -2.96 -24.62 -14.06
C VAL A 782 -4.23 -24.82 -13.23
N GLU A 783 -4.12 -24.87 -11.91
CA GLU A 783 -5.25 -25.13 -11.01
C GLU A 783 -6.31 -24.00 -11.05
N PRO A 784 -5.94 -22.70 -10.95
CA PRO A 784 -6.87 -21.59 -11.15
C PRO A 784 -7.60 -21.65 -12.51
N SER A 785 -6.88 -21.97 -13.59
CA SER A 785 -7.45 -22.04 -14.93
C SER A 785 -8.50 -23.15 -15.08
N LYS A 786 -8.23 -24.35 -14.53
CA LYS A 786 -9.19 -25.47 -14.53
C LYS A 786 -10.44 -25.14 -13.71
N ARG A 787 -10.29 -24.54 -12.54
CA ARG A 787 -11.42 -24.12 -11.69
C ARG A 787 -12.29 -23.07 -12.36
N SER A 788 -11.68 -22.12 -13.07
CA SER A 788 -12.39 -21.10 -13.85
C SER A 788 -13.32 -21.71 -14.89
N PHE A 789 -12.88 -22.74 -15.62
CA PHE A 789 -13.71 -23.42 -16.63
C PHE A 789 -14.99 -24.01 -16.02
N ASN A 790 -14.85 -24.86 -15.00
CA ASN A 790 -16.00 -25.51 -14.35
C ASN A 790 -16.97 -24.49 -13.79
N ARG A 791 -16.45 -23.44 -13.15
CA ARG A 791 -17.26 -22.37 -12.58
C ARG A 791 -17.99 -21.55 -13.64
N GLY A 792 -17.34 -21.27 -14.78
CA GLY A 792 -17.95 -20.58 -15.91
C GLY A 792 -19.12 -21.35 -16.50
N GLN A 793 -19.01 -22.68 -16.61
CA GLN A 793 -20.11 -23.53 -17.08
C GLN A 793 -21.30 -23.50 -16.11
N ILE A 794 -21.04 -23.62 -14.81
CA ILE A 794 -22.08 -23.54 -13.79
C ILE A 794 -22.79 -22.18 -13.85
N ALA A 795 -22.03 -21.08 -13.91
CA ALA A 795 -22.59 -19.73 -14.01
C ALA A 795 -23.48 -19.56 -15.25
N GLY A 796 -23.04 -20.08 -16.42
CA GLY A 796 -23.81 -20.04 -17.66
C GLY A 796 -25.12 -20.83 -17.59
N ILE A 797 -25.12 -22.02 -16.98
CA ILE A 797 -26.34 -22.83 -16.78
C ILE A 797 -27.34 -22.10 -15.89
N PHE A 798 -26.89 -21.56 -14.75
CA PHE A 798 -27.77 -20.81 -13.84
C PHE A 798 -28.31 -19.52 -14.47
N TYR A 799 -27.51 -18.83 -15.28
CA TYR A 799 -27.97 -17.70 -16.08
C TYR A 799 -29.09 -18.12 -17.04
N GLY A 800 -28.92 -19.23 -17.77
CA GLY A 800 -29.95 -19.78 -18.66
C GLY A 800 -31.24 -20.15 -17.93
N ILE A 801 -31.13 -20.79 -16.75
CA ILE A 801 -32.28 -21.14 -15.90
C ILE A 801 -33.02 -19.88 -15.42
N SER A 802 -32.29 -18.84 -14.99
CA SER A 802 -32.87 -17.54 -14.59
C SER A 802 -33.68 -16.92 -15.74
N GLN A 803 -33.10 -16.83 -16.93
CA GLN A 803 -33.79 -16.32 -18.12
C GLN A 803 -35.03 -17.16 -18.48
N PHE A 804 -34.92 -18.49 -18.37
CA PHE A 804 -36.05 -19.39 -18.60
C PHE A 804 -37.22 -19.10 -17.65
N PHE A 805 -36.98 -18.92 -16.35
CA PHE A 805 -38.05 -18.60 -15.39
C PHE A 805 -38.72 -17.25 -15.67
N ILE A 806 -37.94 -16.23 -16.08
CA ILE A 806 -38.49 -14.93 -16.45
C ILE A 806 -39.43 -15.06 -17.64
N PHE A 807 -38.97 -15.62 -18.77
CA PHE A 807 -39.79 -15.74 -19.97
C PHE A 807 -40.97 -16.71 -19.78
N SER A 808 -40.80 -17.79 -19.02
CA SER A 808 -41.88 -18.72 -18.68
C SER A 808 -42.95 -18.07 -17.83
N SER A 809 -42.58 -17.18 -16.91
CA SER A 809 -43.55 -16.41 -16.12
C SER A 809 -44.41 -15.50 -16.99
N TYR A 810 -43.82 -14.87 -18.02
CA TYR A 810 -44.56 -14.04 -18.97
C TYR A 810 -45.53 -14.88 -19.80
N GLY A 811 -45.05 -16.03 -20.29
CA GLY A 811 -45.89 -16.98 -21.05
C GLY A 811 -47.07 -17.49 -20.22
N LEU A 812 -46.83 -17.89 -18.97
CA LEU A 812 -47.87 -18.39 -18.05
C LEU A 812 -48.90 -17.30 -17.73
N ALA A 813 -48.45 -16.07 -17.46
CA ALA A 813 -49.32 -14.94 -17.15
C ALA A 813 -50.27 -14.61 -18.33
N LEU A 814 -49.73 -14.59 -19.56
CA LEU A 814 -50.52 -14.33 -20.77
C LEU A 814 -51.46 -15.51 -21.11
N TRP A 815 -50.98 -16.75 -20.99
CA TRP A 815 -51.81 -17.94 -21.21
C TRP A 815 -52.99 -17.98 -20.22
N TYR A 816 -52.73 -17.83 -18.93
CA TYR A 816 -53.79 -17.82 -17.92
C TYR A 816 -54.72 -16.62 -18.10
N GLY A 817 -54.17 -15.45 -18.44
CA GLY A 817 -54.97 -14.27 -18.80
C GLY A 817 -55.93 -14.53 -19.95
N SER A 818 -55.49 -15.25 -21.00
CA SER A 818 -56.34 -15.64 -22.14
C SER A 818 -57.46 -16.59 -21.73
N VAL A 819 -57.20 -17.55 -20.84
CA VAL A 819 -58.21 -18.48 -20.29
C VAL A 819 -59.25 -17.72 -19.47
N LEU A 820 -58.84 -16.72 -18.68
CA LEU A 820 -59.78 -15.90 -17.91
C LEU A 820 -60.68 -15.06 -18.81
N MET A 821 -60.13 -14.54 -19.91
CA MET A 821 -60.92 -13.82 -20.91
C MET A 821 -61.91 -14.75 -21.63
N GLY A 822 -61.48 -15.96 -21.99
CA GLY A 822 -62.37 -16.96 -22.61
C GLY A 822 -63.51 -17.45 -21.71
N LYS A 823 -63.34 -17.36 -20.39
CA LYS A 823 -64.39 -17.63 -19.38
C LYS A 823 -65.19 -16.39 -18.97
N GLU A 824 -64.95 -15.24 -19.60
CA GLU A 824 -65.55 -13.93 -19.26
C GLU A 824 -65.31 -13.46 -17.82
N LEU A 825 -64.30 -14.02 -17.14
CA LEU A 825 -63.94 -13.69 -15.76
C LEU A 825 -62.98 -12.49 -15.66
N ALA A 826 -62.42 -12.04 -16.78
CA ALA A 826 -61.56 -10.86 -16.88
C ALA A 826 -61.70 -10.19 -18.25
N SER A 827 -61.61 -8.86 -18.29
CA SER A 827 -61.57 -8.10 -19.53
C SER A 827 -60.13 -7.94 -20.04
N PHE A 828 -59.96 -7.79 -21.36
CA PHE A 828 -58.66 -7.49 -21.98
C PHE A 828 -57.94 -6.31 -21.30
N LYS A 829 -58.68 -5.25 -20.96
CA LYS A 829 -58.19 -4.08 -20.23
C LYS A 829 -57.60 -4.43 -18.87
N SER A 830 -58.29 -5.25 -18.08
CA SER A 830 -57.84 -5.70 -16.75
C SER A 830 -56.57 -6.56 -16.88
N VAL A 831 -56.58 -7.52 -17.81
CA VAL A 831 -55.45 -8.44 -18.04
C VAL A 831 -54.18 -7.70 -18.47
N MET A 832 -54.25 -6.84 -19.49
CA MET A 832 -53.07 -6.16 -20.04
C MET A 832 -52.46 -5.15 -19.06
N LYS A 833 -53.29 -4.44 -18.29
CA LYS A 833 -52.80 -3.51 -17.26
C LYS A 833 -52.10 -4.24 -16.12
N SER A 834 -52.72 -5.30 -15.59
CA SER A 834 -52.12 -6.12 -14.54
C SER A 834 -50.80 -6.74 -15.02
N PHE A 835 -50.76 -7.28 -16.24
CA PHE A 835 -49.55 -7.87 -16.82
C PHE A 835 -48.40 -6.87 -16.92
N MET A 836 -48.63 -5.67 -17.47
CA MET A 836 -47.59 -4.64 -17.63
C MET A 836 -47.03 -4.15 -16.30
N VAL A 837 -47.91 -3.92 -15.32
CA VAL A 837 -47.48 -3.52 -13.97
C VAL A 837 -46.60 -4.60 -13.35
N LEU A 838 -47.02 -5.88 -13.43
CA LEU A 838 -46.30 -7.01 -12.83
C LEU A 838 -44.95 -7.29 -13.49
N ILE A 839 -44.82 -7.12 -14.81
CA ILE A 839 -43.51 -7.27 -15.50
C ILE A 839 -42.48 -6.29 -14.94
N ILE A 840 -42.84 -5.01 -14.82
CA ILE A 840 -41.92 -3.99 -14.33
C ILE A 840 -41.56 -4.25 -12.86
N THR A 841 -42.51 -4.73 -12.06
CA THR A 841 -42.24 -5.15 -10.67
C THR A 841 -41.25 -6.30 -10.61
N ALA A 842 -41.43 -7.33 -11.46
CA ALA A 842 -40.58 -8.52 -11.46
C ALA A 842 -39.10 -8.18 -11.75
N LEU A 843 -38.86 -7.31 -12.73
CA LEU A 843 -37.51 -6.85 -13.08
C LEU A 843 -36.85 -6.12 -11.91
N ALA A 844 -37.56 -5.18 -11.28
CA ALA A 844 -37.00 -4.41 -10.17
C ALA A 844 -36.80 -5.23 -8.89
N MET A 845 -37.67 -6.21 -8.60
CA MET A 845 -37.48 -7.12 -7.47
C MET A 845 -36.23 -8.00 -7.64
N GLY A 846 -35.98 -8.49 -8.85
CA GLY A 846 -34.77 -9.25 -9.18
C GLY A 846 -33.50 -8.46 -8.81
N GLU A 847 -33.42 -7.20 -9.25
CA GLU A 847 -32.31 -6.31 -8.92
C GLU A 847 -32.21 -5.99 -7.41
N THR A 848 -33.35 -5.77 -6.75
CA THR A 848 -33.40 -5.43 -5.31
C THR A 848 -32.85 -6.55 -4.44
N LEU A 849 -33.34 -7.77 -4.66
CA LEU A 849 -32.98 -8.92 -3.85
C LEU A 849 -31.55 -9.36 -4.12
N ALA A 850 -31.08 -9.14 -5.35
CA ALA A 850 -29.68 -9.30 -5.69
C ALA A 850 -28.76 -8.35 -4.89
N LEU A 851 -29.20 -7.17 -4.44
CA LEU A 851 -28.38 -6.24 -3.64
C LEU A 851 -28.25 -6.61 -2.15
N ILE A 852 -29.13 -7.48 -1.63
CA ILE A 852 -29.16 -7.86 -0.20
C ILE A 852 -27.86 -8.53 0.28
N PRO A 853 -27.26 -9.50 -0.44
CA PRO A 853 -25.99 -10.09 -0.02
C PRO A 853 -24.87 -9.06 0.16
N ASP A 854 -24.82 -8.02 -0.68
CA ASP A 854 -23.81 -6.96 -0.59
C ASP A 854 -24.01 -6.10 0.67
N LEU A 855 -25.26 -5.93 1.12
CA LEU A 855 -25.59 -5.26 2.39
C LEU A 855 -25.21 -6.11 3.60
N LEU A 856 -25.48 -7.42 3.55
CA LEU A 856 -25.10 -8.36 4.61
C LEU A 856 -23.58 -8.46 4.76
N LYS A 857 -22.85 -8.61 3.65
CA LYS A 857 -21.38 -8.53 3.63
C LYS A 857 -20.89 -7.16 4.12
N GLY A 858 -21.51 -6.09 3.65
CA GLY A 858 -21.20 -4.74 4.08
C GLY A 858 -21.27 -4.56 5.60
N ASN A 859 -22.28 -5.13 6.26
CA ASN A 859 -22.40 -5.09 7.72
C ASN A 859 -21.27 -5.83 8.45
N GLN A 860 -20.76 -6.93 7.86
CA GLN A 860 -19.60 -7.65 8.41
C GLN A 860 -18.31 -6.85 8.26
N MET A 861 -18.17 -6.12 7.15
CA MET A 861 -16.99 -5.27 6.88
C MET A 861 -16.96 -4.01 7.76
N LEU A 862 -18.09 -3.59 8.33
CA LEU A 862 -18.14 -2.48 9.28
C LEU A 862 -17.68 -2.86 10.69
N THR A 863 -17.42 -4.14 10.96
CA THR A 863 -16.93 -4.59 12.26
C THR A 863 -15.57 -3.96 12.62
N SER A 864 -14.67 -3.77 11.64
CA SER A 864 -13.38 -3.06 11.85
C SER A 864 -13.57 -1.61 12.28
N LEU A 865 -14.55 -0.92 11.68
CA LEU A 865 -14.87 0.46 12.04
C LEU A 865 -15.37 0.56 13.48
N PHE A 866 -16.21 -0.38 13.92
CA PHE A 866 -16.71 -0.41 15.30
C PHE A 866 -15.64 -0.86 16.29
N GLU A 867 -14.76 -1.78 15.90
CA GLU A 867 -13.60 -2.18 16.68
C GLU A 867 -12.75 -0.96 17.05
N VAL A 868 -12.46 -0.07 16.09
CA VAL A 868 -11.72 1.17 16.36
C VAL A 868 -12.53 2.17 17.19
N LEU A 869 -13.83 2.34 16.92
CA LEU A 869 -14.66 3.32 17.64
C LEU A 869 -14.95 2.93 19.10
N ASP A 870 -15.05 1.64 19.39
CA ASP A 870 -15.49 1.12 20.69
C ASP A 870 -14.36 0.62 21.57
N ARG A 871 -13.17 0.50 20.98
CA ARG A 871 -11.97 0.15 21.72
C ARG A 871 -11.82 1.08 22.91
N LYS A 872 -11.69 0.47 24.08
CA LYS A 872 -11.26 1.16 25.29
C LYS A 872 -9.74 1.11 25.32
N THR A 873 -9.11 2.28 25.43
CA THR A 873 -7.66 2.41 25.59
C THR A 873 -7.20 1.73 26.88
N LEU A 874 -6.04 1.07 26.82
CA LEU A 874 -5.43 0.45 28.01
C LEU A 874 -4.91 1.51 28.98
N VAL A 875 -4.51 2.68 28.46
CA VAL A 875 -4.01 3.81 29.25
C VAL A 875 -5.02 4.96 29.18
N PRO A 876 -5.98 5.06 30.11
CA PRO A 876 -6.98 6.12 30.12
C PRO A 876 -6.32 7.49 30.39
N GLY A 877 -6.51 8.44 29.48
CA GLY A 877 -5.79 9.73 29.52
C GLY A 877 -6.33 10.80 30.49
N ASP A 878 -7.65 10.88 30.69
CA ASP A 878 -8.30 12.02 31.38
C ASP A 878 -8.87 11.65 32.78
N VAL A 879 -8.43 10.55 33.38
CA VAL A 879 -8.88 10.10 34.70
C VAL A 879 -7.74 10.28 35.72
N GLY A 880 -7.94 11.12 36.74
CA GLY A 880 -6.95 11.30 37.81
C GLY A 880 -6.87 12.72 38.38
N GLU A 881 -5.89 12.92 39.26
CA GLU A 881 -5.52 14.23 39.82
C GLU A 881 -4.76 15.08 38.78
N GLU A 882 -4.98 16.40 38.79
CA GLU A 882 -4.13 17.33 38.04
C GLU A 882 -2.84 17.60 38.79
N LEU A 883 -1.73 17.57 38.05
CA LEU A 883 -0.41 17.95 38.51
C LEU A 883 -0.23 19.44 38.23
N THR A 884 -0.08 20.25 39.28
CA THR A 884 0.04 21.72 39.18
C THR A 884 1.48 22.19 39.32
N ASN A 885 2.22 21.67 40.30
CA ASN A 885 3.63 21.97 40.53
C ASN A 885 4.43 20.67 40.54
N VAL A 886 5.60 20.70 39.91
CA VAL A 886 6.52 19.56 39.77
C VAL A 886 7.90 19.98 40.23
N GLU A 887 8.43 19.32 41.25
CA GLU A 887 9.84 19.44 41.62
C GLU A 887 10.70 18.61 40.65
N GLY A 888 10.18 17.48 40.17
CA GLY A 888 10.76 16.69 39.10
C GLY A 888 11.60 15.51 39.59
N THR A 889 11.34 14.96 40.76
CA THR A 889 11.94 13.69 41.22
C THR A 889 11.24 12.51 40.54
N ILE A 890 11.98 11.62 39.89
CA ILE A 890 11.44 10.45 39.18
C ILE A 890 11.88 9.16 39.88
N GLU A 891 10.94 8.26 40.18
CA GLU A 891 11.21 6.98 40.83
C GLU A 891 10.53 5.83 40.08
N LEU A 892 11.31 4.86 39.60
CA LEU A 892 10.85 3.58 39.09
C LEU A 892 11.10 2.53 40.17
N LYS A 893 10.04 1.88 40.68
CA LYS A 893 10.12 0.89 41.76
C LYS A 893 9.61 -0.47 41.31
N ASP A 894 10.47 -1.49 41.43
CA ASP A 894 10.20 -2.91 41.17
C ASP A 894 9.53 -3.17 39.81
N ILE A 895 10.01 -2.47 38.79
CA ILE A 895 9.40 -2.47 37.46
C ILE A 895 9.63 -3.82 36.77
N HIS A 896 8.53 -4.41 36.34
CA HIS A 896 8.50 -5.50 35.37
C HIS A 896 7.82 -5.01 34.11
N PHE A 897 8.47 -5.21 32.96
CA PHE A 897 7.97 -4.70 31.70
C PHE A 897 8.36 -5.57 30.52
N SER A 898 7.39 -5.79 29.64
CA SER A 898 7.51 -6.39 28.31
C SER A 898 6.69 -5.54 27.34
N TYR A 899 7.18 -5.38 26.10
CA TYR A 899 6.41 -4.66 25.09
C TYR A 899 5.17 -5.47 24.70
N PRO A 900 3.98 -4.85 24.53
CA PRO A 900 2.77 -5.58 24.15
C PRO A 900 2.89 -6.34 22.82
N SER A 901 3.70 -5.83 21.88
CA SER A 901 3.96 -6.48 20.59
C SER A 901 4.87 -7.70 20.68
N ARG A 902 5.60 -7.87 21.80
CA ARG A 902 6.51 -9.00 22.07
C ARG A 902 6.43 -9.38 23.56
N PRO A 903 5.30 -9.95 24.03
CA PRO A 903 5.08 -10.22 25.44
C PRO A 903 6.07 -11.24 26.02
N ASP A 904 6.59 -12.15 25.19
CA ASP A 904 7.49 -13.21 25.61
C ASP A 904 8.90 -12.71 25.97
N VAL A 905 9.26 -11.50 25.55
CA VAL A 905 10.57 -10.90 25.82
C VAL A 905 10.44 -9.89 26.96
N MET A 906 10.89 -10.30 28.15
CA MET A 906 10.92 -9.42 29.32
C MET A 906 12.11 -8.46 29.24
N ILE A 907 11.84 -7.16 29.19
CA ILE A 907 12.85 -6.09 29.12
C ILE A 907 13.35 -5.72 30.51
N PHE A 908 12.44 -5.59 31.48
CA PHE A 908 12.76 -5.27 32.87
C PHE A 908 12.24 -6.34 33.81
N LYS A 909 13.08 -6.73 34.78
CA LYS A 909 12.76 -7.64 35.87
C LYS A 909 13.30 -7.06 37.18
N ASP A 910 12.41 -6.69 38.08
CA ASP A 910 12.73 -6.01 39.35
C ASP A 910 13.55 -4.71 39.16
N PHE A 911 13.27 -3.93 38.11
CA PHE A 911 14.06 -2.74 37.79
C PHE A 911 13.74 -1.56 38.72
N ASN A 912 14.80 -0.97 39.30
CA ASN A 912 14.70 0.14 40.24
C ASN A 912 15.61 1.30 39.80
N LEU A 913 15.07 2.52 39.73
CA LEU A 913 15.82 3.72 39.34
C LEU A 913 15.26 4.97 40.04
N ARG A 914 16.14 5.85 40.52
CA ARG A 914 15.75 7.12 41.17
C ARG A 914 16.54 8.30 40.60
N VAL A 915 15.84 9.26 40.02
CA VAL A 915 16.39 10.52 39.49
C VAL A 915 16.01 11.65 40.45
N ARG A 916 16.99 12.39 40.94
CA ARG A 916 16.75 13.54 41.86
C ARG A 916 16.32 14.78 41.07
N SER A 917 15.47 15.60 41.68
CA SER A 917 15.06 16.90 41.13
C SER A 917 16.26 17.77 40.72
N GLY A 918 16.17 18.39 39.54
CA GLY A 918 17.16 19.36 39.04
C GLY A 918 18.52 18.77 38.65
N LYS A 919 18.66 17.44 38.67
CA LYS A 919 19.89 16.71 38.33
C LYS A 919 19.78 15.99 36.99
N THR A 920 20.93 15.79 36.35
CA THR A 920 21.04 15.04 35.09
C THR A 920 21.44 13.60 35.35
N MET A 921 20.60 12.66 34.91
CA MET A 921 20.88 11.23 34.90
C MET A 921 21.12 10.73 33.47
N ALA A 922 22.28 10.12 33.23
CA ALA A 922 22.60 9.45 31.97
C ALA A 922 22.38 7.93 32.07
N LEU A 923 21.71 7.36 31.08
CA LEU A 923 21.46 5.92 30.95
C LEU A 923 22.37 5.35 29.86
N VAL A 924 23.18 4.36 30.22
CA VAL A 924 24.18 3.72 29.34
C VAL A 924 24.06 2.20 29.39
N GLY A 925 24.43 1.50 28.32
CA GLY A 925 24.30 0.05 28.23
C GLY A 925 24.23 -0.45 26.79
N GLN A 926 24.34 -1.76 26.60
CA GLN A 926 24.27 -2.40 25.28
C GLN A 926 22.92 -2.15 24.57
N SER A 927 22.88 -2.29 23.25
CA SER A 927 21.62 -2.19 22.51
C SER A 927 20.63 -3.24 23.00
N GLY A 928 19.35 -2.87 23.12
CA GLY A 928 18.32 -3.76 23.68
C GLY A 928 18.26 -3.83 25.22
N SER A 929 19.15 -3.17 25.97
CA SER A 929 19.14 -3.23 27.45
C SER A 929 17.97 -2.51 28.14
N GLY A 930 17.09 -1.84 27.40
CA GLY A 930 15.90 -1.14 27.94
C GLY A 930 16.03 0.38 28.15
N LYS A 931 17.13 1.01 27.73
CA LYS A 931 17.38 2.47 27.96
C LYS A 931 16.22 3.37 27.52
N SER A 932 15.78 3.28 26.26
CA SER A 932 14.66 4.09 25.74
C SER A 932 13.31 3.65 26.32
N SER A 933 13.20 2.42 26.82
CA SER A 933 12.00 1.96 27.54
C SER A 933 11.78 2.72 28.85
N VAL A 934 12.84 3.21 29.52
CA VAL A 934 12.70 4.08 30.70
C VAL A 934 11.97 5.37 30.32
N LEU A 935 12.39 6.04 29.24
CA LEU A 935 11.76 7.28 28.76
C LEU A 935 10.28 7.05 28.41
N ALA A 936 9.99 5.93 27.75
CA ALA A 936 8.63 5.56 27.36
C ALA A 936 7.72 5.30 28.57
N LEU A 937 8.23 4.69 29.64
CA LEU A 937 7.51 4.47 30.89
C LEU A 937 7.27 5.79 31.65
N VAL A 938 8.24 6.71 31.66
CA VAL A 938 8.08 8.04 32.28
C VAL A 938 7.04 8.90 31.55
N LEU A 939 6.98 8.83 30.21
CA LEU A 939 5.93 9.46 29.40
C LEU A 939 4.57 8.75 29.47
N ARG A 940 4.53 7.62 30.17
CA ARG A 940 3.38 6.72 30.26
C ARG A 940 2.83 6.37 28.88
N PHE A 941 3.74 6.05 27.95
CA PHE A 941 3.40 5.45 26.66
C PHE A 941 2.96 4.00 26.83
N TYR A 942 3.51 3.35 27.85
CA TYR A 942 3.13 2.03 28.32
C TYR A 942 3.01 2.07 29.85
N ASP A 943 2.14 1.23 30.40
CA ASP A 943 2.11 0.95 31.82
C ASP A 943 2.96 -0.31 32.10
N PRO A 944 3.75 -0.36 33.19
CA PRO A 944 4.50 -1.55 33.55
C PRO A 944 3.56 -2.69 33.98
N THR A 945 3.98 -3.94 33.71
CA THR A 945 3.27 -5.17 34.07
C THR A 945 3.18 -5.34 35.59
N ALA A 946 4.27 -5.04 36.30
CA ALA A 946 4.33 -4.94 37.75
C ALA A 946 5.26 -3.79 38.18
N GLY A 947 5.14 -3.34 39.42
CA GLY A 947 5.86 -2.16 39.94
C GLY A 947 5.13 -0.84 39.68
N LYS A 948 5.76 0.28 40.06
CA LYS A 948 5.19 1.63 39.97
C LYS A 948 6.22 2.65 39.47
N VAL A 949 5.76 3.56 38.61
CA VAL A 949 6.53 4.74 38.19
C VAL A 949 5.92 5.95 38.89
N MET A 950 6.74 6.74 39.56
CA MET A 950 6.31 7.86 40.38
C MET A 950 7.05 9.13 39.99
N ILE A 951 6.34 10.25 40.04
CA ILE A 951 6.91 11.58 39.94
C ILE A 951 6.52 12.35 41.21
N ASP A 952 7.50 12.90 41.90
CA ASP A 952 7.34 13.59 43.20
C ASP A 952 6.55 12.78 44.23
N GLY A 953 6.82 11.46 44.27
CA GLY A 953 6.16 10.51 45.18
C GLY A 953 4.74 10.09 44.77
N LYS A 954 4.17 10.67 43.70
CA LYS A 954 2.85 10.29 43.17
C LYS A 954 3.00 9.30 42.02
N ASP A 955 2.23 8.20 42.08
CA ASP A 955 2.15 7.22 40.99
C ASP A 955 1.52 7.86 39.74
N ILE A 956 2.22 7.79 38.61
CA ILE A 956 1.77 8.37 37.33
C ILE A 956 0.46 7.75 36.83
N LYS A 957 0.08 6.55 37.31
CA LYS A 957 -1.20 5.90 37.00
C LYS A 957 -2.40 6.69 37.54
N LYS A 958 -2.21 7.44 38.63
CA LYS A 958 -3.27 8.23 39.31
C LYS A 958 -3.38 9.67 38.80
N LEU A 959 -2.46 10.11 37.94
CA LEU A 959 -2.40 11.46 37.40
C LEU A 959 -3.11 11.55 36.04
N LYS A 960 -3.70 12.71 35.74
CA LYS A 960 -4.18 12.99 34.37
C LYS A 960 -2.99 13.05 33.40
N LEU A 961 -3.07 12.27 32.34
CA LEU A 961 -1.98 12.07 31.37
C LEU A 961 -1.60 13.38 30.65
N LYS A 962 -2.60 14.19 30.26
CA LYS A 962 -2.36 15.50 29.63
C LYS A 962 -1.64 16.47 30.57
N SER A 963 -2.01 16.48 31.85
CA SER A 963 -1.36 17.34 32.86
C SER A 963 0.07 16.88 33.13
N LEU A 964 0.29 15.58 33.30
CA LEU A 964 1.63 14.97 33.44
C LEU A 964 2.55 15.37 32.28
N ARG A 965 2.12 15.16 31.03
CA ARG A 965 2.95 15.40 29.85
C ARG A 965 3.25 16.88 29.62
N LYS A 966 2.43 17.82 30.12
CA LYS A 966 2.71 19.26 30.04
C LYS A 966 4.03 19.65 30.72
N HIS A 967 4.40 18.95 31.79
CA HIS A 967 5.64 19.16 32.56
C HIS A 967 6.86 18.40 32.00
N ILE A 968 6.70 17.66 30.88
CA ILE A 968 7.75 16.82 30.29
C ILE A 968 8.08 17.32 28.88
N GLY A 969 9.37 17.60 28.62
CA GLY A 969 9.92 17.83 27.29
C GLY A 969 10.53 16.56 26.74
N LEU A 970 10.22 16.20 25.50
CA LEU A 970 10.85 15.08 24.80
C LEU A 970 11.63 15.58 23.59
N VAL A 971 12.88 15.15 23.47
CA VAL A 971 13.70 15.29 22.26
C VAL A 971 14.11 13.89 21.82
N GLN A 972 13.61 13.48 20.65
CA GLN A 972 13.82 12.15 20.08
C GLN A 972 15.11 12.12 19.24
N GLN A 973 15.60 10.89 18.96
CA GLN A 973 16.75 10.65 18.09
C GLN A 973 16.49 11.19 16.67
N GLU A 974 15.32 10.86 16.12
CA GLU A 974 14.82 11.42 14.87
C GLU A 974 13.62 12.34 15.14
N PRO A 975 13.80 13.66 15.05
CA PRO A 975 12.77 14.62 15.41
C PRO A 975 11.70 14.73 14.31
N ALA A 976 10.44 14.51 14.68
CA ALA A 976 9.31 14.72 13.79
C ALA A 976 9.01 16.22 13.59
N LEU A 977 9.07 16.66 12.33
CA LEU A 977 8.59 17.96 11.88
C LEU A 977 7.33 17.76 11.05
N PHE A 978 6.27 18.49 11.40
CA PHE A 978 5.03 18.50 10.65
C PHE A 978 5.18 19.33 9.36
N ALA A 979 4.37 19.03 8.35
CA ALA A 979 4.36 19.61 7.01
C ALA A 979 3.73 21.02 7.00
N THR A 980 4.28 21.88 7.86
CA THR A 980 3.84 23.25 8.11
C THR A 980 5.06 24.18 8.14
N SER A 981 4.87 25.44 8.51
CA SER A 981 5.99 26.37 8.67
C SER A 981 6.89 25.99 9.84
N ILE A 982 8.15 26.43 9.81
CA ILE A 982 9.07 26.30 10.95
C ILE A 982 8.47 26.97 12.19
N TYR A 983 7.83 28.13 12.02
CA TYR A 983 7.09 28.82 13.08
C TYR A 983 6.07 27.92 13.78
N GLU A 984 5.18 27.29 13.01
CA GLU A 984 4.12 26.43 13.55
C GLU A 984 4.68 25.18 14.24
N ASN A 985 5.81 24.65 13.73
CA ASN A 985 6.52 23.53 14.32
C ASN A 985 7.08 23.87 15.70
N ILE A 986 7.60 25.08 15.91
CA ILE A 986 8.11 25.53 17.22
C ILE A 986 6.93 25.85 18.14
N LEU A 987 5.92 26.58 17.65
CA LEU A 987 4.69 26.92 18.36
C LEU A 987 3.92 25.67 18.86
N TYR A 988 4.14 24.51 18.25
CA TYR A 988 3.59 23.24 18.72
C TYR A 988 3.97 22.89 20.16
N GLY A 989 5.06 23.47 20.70
CA GLY A 989 5.50 23.25 22.08
C GLY A 989 4.61 23.89 23.15
N LYS A 990 3.98 25.03 22.85
CA LYS A 990 3.13 25.80 23.78
C LYS A 990 2.04 26.52 23.02
N GLU A 991 0.78 26.16 23.25
CA GLU A 991 -0.36 26.85 22.64
C GLU A 991 -0.47 28.30 23.12
N GLY A 992 -0.77 29.22 22.20
CA GLY A 992 -0.96 30.64 22.52
C GLY A 992 0.34 31.42 22.77
N ALA A 993 1.52 30.85 22.51
CA ALA A 993 2.77 31.59 22.63
C ALA A 993 2.85 32.76 21.64
N THR A 994 3.44 33.86 22.10
CA THR A 994 3.67 35.06 21.27
C THR A 994 4.82 34.82 20.28
N GLU A 995 4.85 35.58 19.19
CA GLU A 995 5.93 35.49 18.20
C GLU A 995 7.31 35.76 18.83
N GLY A 996 7.38 36.69 19.79
CA GLY A 996 8.59 36.96 20.57
C GLY A 996 9.10 35.73 21.34
N GLU A 997 8.21 34.99 22.02
CA GLU A 997 8.59 33.75 22.73
C GLU A 997 9.12 32.68 21.76
N VAL A 998 8.55 32.56 20.56
CA VAL A 998 9.00 31.61 19.54
C VAL A 998 10.41 31.95 19.04
N ILE A 999 10.68 33.23 18.79
CA ILE A 999 12.00 33.70 18.34
C ILE A 999 13.05 33.51 19.45
N GLU A 1000 12.71 33.83 20.71
CA GLU A 1000 13.62 33.60 21.84
C GLU A 1000 13.92 32.12 22.05
N ALA A 1001 12.91 31.24 21.95
CA ALA A 1001 13.12 29.79 21.99
C ALA A 1001 14.06 29.30 20.88
N ALA A 1002 13.92 29.86 19.68
CA ALA A 1002 14.79 29.55 18.54
C ALA A 1002 16.24 30.06 18.72
N LYS A 1003 16.43 31.22 19.35
CA LYS A 1003 17.77 31.73 19.69
C LYS A 1003 18.46 30.82 20.71
N LEU A 1004 17.74 30.42 21.77
CA LEU A 1004 18.25 29.51 22.79
C LEU A 1004 18.63 28.14 22.22
N ALA A 1005 17.88 27.66 21.24
CA ALA A 1005 18.17 26.41 20.52
C ALA A 1005 19.22 26.53 19.40
N ASN A 1006 19.87 27.69 19.25
CA ASN A 1006 20.80 28.00 18.15
C ASN A 1006 20.19 27.77 16.75
N SER A 1007 18.86 27.91 16.60
CA SER A 1007 18.17 27.74 15.32
C SER A 1007 17.87 29.06 14.61
N HIS A 1008 17.79 30.17 15.33
CA HIS A 1008 17.46 31.49 14.75
C HIS A 1008 18.34 31.90 13.56
N SER A 1009 19.67 31.72 13.66
CA SER A 1009 20.61 32.17 12.62
C SER A 1009 20.38 31.50 11.27
N PHE A 1010 20.14 30.18 11.25
CA PHE A 1010 19.88 29.48 10.00
C PHE A 1010 18.44 29.68 9.52
N ILE A 1011 17.46 29.79 10.44
CA ILE A 1011 16.07 30.04 10.06
C ILE A 1011 15.96 31.40 9.38
N SER A 1012 16.55 32.45 9.95
CA SER A 1012 16.56 33.80 9.38
C SER A 1012 17.33 33.90 8.05
N ALA A 1013 18.27 32.98 7.80
CA ALA A 1013 18.99 32.90 6.52
C ALA A 1013 18.18 32.21 5.40
N LEU A 1014 17.05 31.57 5.72
CA LEU A 1014 16.16 30.99 4.72
C LEU A 1014 15.38 32.10 3.99
N PRO A 1015 15.05 31.94 2.69
CA PRO A 1015 14.35 32.96 1.92
C PRO A 1015 13.03 33.44 2.53
N GLU A 1016 12.28 32.57 3.19
CA GLU A 1016 11.00 32.88 3.85
C GLU A 1016 11.11 32.91 5.38
N GLY A 1017 12.32 32.88 5.94
CA GLY A 1017 12.54 32.90 7.39
C GLY A 1017 11.76 31.80 8.13
N TYR A 1018 11.01 32.21 9.15
CA TYR A 1018 10.14 31.34 9.96
C TYR A 1018 8.90 30.82 9.21
N SER A 1019 8.50 31.47 8.11
CA SER A 1019 7.36 31.06 7.28
C SER A 1019 7.72 29.91 6.34
N THR A 1020 9.01 29.60 6.19
CA THR A 1020 9.51 28.49 5.35
C THR A 1020 8.80 27.19 5.72
N LYS A 1021 8.19 26.54 4.73
CA LYS A 1021 7.54 25.23 4.91
C LYS A 1021 8.57 24.12 4.96
N VAL A 1022 8.43 23.22 5.92
CA VAL A 1022 9.27 22.03 6.11
C VAL A 1022 8.42 20.76 6.03
N GLY A 1023 9.04 19.58 6.11
CA GLY A 1023 8.37 18.28 5.93
C GLY A 1023 8.58 17.71 4.52
N GLU A 1024 7.85 16.66 4.15
CA GLU A 1024 8.05 15.93 2.88
C GLU A 1024 7.88 16.81 1.62
N ARG A 1025 7.05 17.86 1.71
CA ARG A 1025 6.75 18.80 0.61
C ARG A 1025 7.43 20.16 0.76
N GLY A 1026 8.23 20.34 1.81
CA GLY A 1026 8.91 21.58 2.13
C GLY A 1026 10.42 21.52 1.89
N VAL A 1027 11.13 22.53 2.37
CA VAL A 1027 12.60 22.53 2.39
C VAL A 1027 13.08 21.40 3.30
N GLN A 1028 13.95 20.55 2.79
CA GLN A 1028 14.58 19.49 3.58
C GLN A 1028 15.68 20.10 4.46
N LEU A 1029 15.45 20.06 5.77
CA LEU A 1029 16.45 20.44 6.76
C LEU A 1029 17.43 19.28 7.01
N SER A 1030 18.69 19.60 7.30
CA SER A 1030 19.67 18.60 7.76
C SER A 1030 19.26 18.00 9.11
N GLY A 1031 19.77 16.81 9.47
CA GLY A 1031 19.49 16.18 10.76
C GLY A 1031 19.73 17.14 11.94
N GLY A 1032 20.85 17.86 11.93
CA GLY A 1032 21.19 18.85 12.97
C GLY A 1032 20.28 20.07 12.98
N GLN A 1033 19.80 20.53 11.81
CA GLN A 1033 18.81 21.60 11.75
C GLN A 1033 17.45 21.15 12.29
N LYS A 1034 16.98 19.94 11.93
CA LYS A 1034 15.73 19.38 12.46
C LYS A 1034 15.80 19.23 13.98
N GLN A 1035 16.93 18.76 14.51
CA GLN A 1035 17.14 18.61 15.94
C GLN A 1035 17.03 19.93 16.68
N ARG A 1036 17.64 21.00 16.14
CA ARG A 1036 17.54 22.34 16.74
C ARG A 1036 16.11 22.90 16.72
N VAL A 1037 15.31 22.60 15.71
CA VAL A 1037 13.88 22.98 15.69
C VAL A 1037 13.09 22.22 16.76
N ALA A 1038 13.35 20.91 16.95
CA ALA A 1038 12.74 20.14 18.02
C ALA A 1038 13.18 20.61 19.42
N ILE A 1039 14.43 21.01 19.58
CA ILE A 1039 14.93 21.62 20.82
C ILE A 1039 14.21 22.96 21.05
N ALA A 1040 14.05 23.81 20.04
CA ALA A 1040 13.28 25.06 20.18
C ALA A 1040 11.83 24.79 20.62
N ARG A 1041 11.18 23.74 20.08
CA ARG A 1041 9.86 23.28 20.52
C ARG A 1041 9.84 22.89 22.01
N ALA A 1042 10.86 22.16 22.47
CA ALA A 1042 11.01 21.78 23.88
C ALA A 1042 11.36 22.97 24.79
N VAL A 1043 12.16 23.94 24.30
CA VAL A 1043 12.48 25.19 25.00
C VAL A 1043 11.22 26.00 25.23
N LEU A 1044 10.41 26.20 24.19
CA LEU A 1044 9.17 26.98 24.25
C LEU A 1044 8.18 26.41 25.27
N ARG A 1045 8.13 25.09 25.40
CA ARG A 1045 7.29 24.42 26.40
C ARG A 1045 7.72 24.72 27.84
N ASN A 1046 9.00 25.01 28.06
CA ASN A 1046 9.60 25.23 29.38
C ASN A 1046 9.27 24.15 30.44
N PRO A 1047 9.59 22.87 30.18
CA PRO A 1047 9.26 21.75 31.08
C PRO A 1047 10.20 21.68 32.29
N GLU A 1048 9.72 21.11 33.39
CA GLU A 1048 10.49 20.79 34.61
C GLU A 1048 11.30 19.50 34.46
N ILE A 1049 10.80 18.55 33.66
CA ILE A 1049 11.45 17.29 33.32
C ILE A 1049 11.80 17.26 31.84
N LEU A 1050 13.06 16.96 31.51
CA LEU A 1050 13.56 16.84 30.14
C LEU A 1050 14.02 15.40 29.86
N LEU A 1051 13.51 14.84 28.76
CA LEU A 1051 13.80 13.50 28.28
C LEU A 1051 14.52 13.60 26.94
N LEU A 1052 15.76 13.09 26.90
CA LEU A 1052 16.62 13.12 25.72
C LEU A 1052 16.90 11.70 25.27
N ASP A 1053 16.36 11.30 24.12
CA ASP A 1053 16.58 9.97 23.53
C ASP A 1053 17.61 10.09 22.40
N GLU A 1054 18.88 9.81 22.69
CA GLU A 1054 19.98 9.85 21.72
C GLU A 1054 20.03 11.11 20.83
N ALA A 1055 19.81 12.29 21.43
CA ALA A 1055 19.62 13.53 20.69
C ALA A 1055 20.80 13.97 19.78
N THR A 1056 21.96 13.30 19.85
CA THR A 1056 23.18 13.60 19.09
C THR A 1056 23.70 12.44 18.22
N SER A 1057 23.06 11.26 18.23
CA SER A 1057 23.66 10.04 17.63
C SER A 1057 23.76 10.09 16.10
N ALA A 1058 22.84 10.78 15.42
CA ALA A 1058 22.74 10.88 13.96
C ALA A 1058 23.33 12.17 13.36
N LEU A 1059 24.22 12.87 14.09
CA LEU A 1059 24.77 14.17 13.68
C LEU A 1059 26.25 14.10 13.29
N ASP A 1060 26.63 14.94 12.33
CA ASP A 1060 28.02 15.30 12.05
C ASP A 1060 28.63 16.07 13.22
N VAL A 1061 29.96 16.02 13.35
CA VAL A 1061 30.69 16.56 14.51
C VAL A 1061 30.44 18.07 14.73
N GLU A 1062 30.30 18.84 13.65
CA GLU A 1062 30.03 20.28 13.74
C GLU A 1062 28.60 20.55 14.24
N SER A 1063 27.59 19.93 13.60
CA SER A 1063 26.20 20.05 14.06
C SER A 1063 25.99 19.52 15.47
N GLU A 1064 26.66 18.44 15.84
CA GLU A 1064 26.63 17.84 17.17
C GLU A 1064 27.07 18.86 18.23
N ARG A 1065 28.21 19.53 18.03
CA ARG A 1065 28.71 20.53 18.98
C ARG A 1065 27.70 21.67 19.20
N ILE A 1066 27.05 22.13 18.14
CA ILE A 1066 26.05 23.21 18.21
C ILE A 1066 24.78 22.74 18.94
N VAL A 1067 24.32 21.52 18.66
CA VAL A 1067 23.17 20.89 19.30
C VAL A 1067 23.44 20.63 20.78
N GLN A 1068 24.62 20.11 21.13
CA GLN A 1068 25.03 19.88 22.51
C GLN A 1068 25.04 21.17 23.32
N GLN A 1069 25.57 22.26 22.77
CA GLN A 1069 25.52 23.58 23.44
C GLN A 1069 24.09 24.05 23.72
N ALA A 1070 23.15 23.79 22.82
CA ALA A 1070 21.74 24.11 23.03
C ALA A 1070 21.12 23.23 24.14
N LEU A 1071 21.44 21.93 24.14
CA LEU A 1071 21.00 20.99 25.19
C LEU A 1071 21.56 21.36 26.56
N ASP A 1072 22.86 21.67 26.67
CA ASP A 1072 23.50 22.05 27.93
C ASP A 1072 22.87 23.30 28.55
N ARG A 1073 22.43 24.27 27.72
CA ARG A 1073 21.66 25.44 28.19
C ARG A 1073 20.27 25.03 28.67
N LEU A 1074 19.61 24.13 27.94
CA LEU A 1074 18.27 23.66 28.25
C LEU A 1074 18.21 22.85 29.55
N MET A 1075 19.25 22.05 29.83
CA MET A 1075 19.31 21.14 30.98
C MET A 1075 19.50 21.86 32.32
N ARG A 1076 19.95 23.12 32.32
CA ARG A 1076 20.19 23.87 33.56
C ARG A 1076 18.91 24.03 34.37
N LYS A 1077 18.97 23.65 35.65
CA LYS A 1077 17.87 23.73 36.64
C LYS A 1077 16.65 22.86 36.30
N ARG A 1078 16.82 21.82 35.46
CA ARG A 1078 15.74 20.88 35.10
C ARG A 1078 16.17 19.46 35.39
N THR A 1079 15.23 18.62 35.81
CA THR A 1079 15.51 17.19 35.90
C THR A 1079 15.69 16.64 34.50
N THR A 1080 16.85 16.07 34.19
CA THR A 1080 17.12 15.55 32.85
C THR A 1080 17.40 14.05 32.92
N VAL A 1081 16.70 13.26 32.12
CA VAL A 1081 17.03 11.86 31.86
C VAL A 1081 17.48 11.77 30.40
N MET A 1082 18.74 11.40 30.19
CA MET A 1082 19.30 11.24 28.86
C MET A 1082 19.74 9.81 28.59
N VAL A 1083 19.35 9.29 27.43
CA VAL A 1083 19.91 8.08 26.84
C VAL A 1083 21.00 8.53 25.89
N ALA A 1084 22.24 8.11 26.16
CA ALA A 1084 23.38 8.56 25.39
C ALA A 1084 24.22 7.36 24.95
N HIS A 1085 24.62 7.38 23.68
CA HIS A 1085 25.56 6.43 23.09
C HIS A 1085 26.99 7.00 23.01
N ARG A 1086 27.14 8.32 23.17
CA ARG A 1086 28.42 9.05 23.06
C ARG A 1086 28.95 9.47 24.43
N LEU A 1087 30.23 9.14 24.66
CA LEU A 1087 30.96 9.40 25.90
C LEU A 1087 31.04 10.89 26.25
N SER A 1088 31.17 11.75 25.24
CA SER A 1088 31.21 13.22 25.36
C SER A 1088 29.97 13.80 26.05
N THR A 1089 28.80 13.25 25.74
CA THR A 1089 27.51 13.67 26.31
C THR A 1089 27.31 13.16 27.74
N ILE A 1090 27.83 11.97 28.05
CA ILE A 1090 27.66 11.30 29.35
C ILE A 1090 28.58 11.90 30.43
N LYS A 1091 29.76 12.40 30.05
CA LYS A 1091 30.79 12.89 30.98
C LYS A 1091 30.31 14.01 31.91
N ASN A 1092 29.39 14.85 31.42
CA ASN A 1092 28.87 16.01 32.14
C ASN A 1092 27.61 15.70 32.97
N ALA A 1093 27.16 14.45 33.01
CA ALA A 1093 26.00 14.06 33.81
C ALA A 1093 26.33 14.04 35.31
N ASP A 1094 25.40 14.50 36.15
CA ASP A 1094 25.54 14.44 37.61
C ASP A 1094 25.59 12.99 38.11
N GLN A 1095 24.87 12.08 37.44
CA GLN A 1095 24.82 10.66 37.77
C GLN A 1095 24.66 9.82 36.51
N ILE A 1096 25.30 8.66 36.48
CA ILE A 1096 25.26 7.71 35.37
C ILE A 1096 24.76 6.38 35.91
N SER A 1097 23.84 5.75 35.19
CA SER A 1097 23.30 4.42 35.49
C SER A 1097 23.58 3.48 34.32
N VAL A 1098 24.31 2.40 34.60
CA VAL A 1098 24.60 1.35 33.62
C VAL A 1098 23.52 0.29 33.68
N ILE A 1099 22.83 0.08 32.56
CA ILE A 1099 21.75 -0.91 32.41
C ILE A 1099 22.25 -2.09 31.57
N GLN A 1100 22.19 -3.28 32.14
CA GLN A 1100 22.49 -4.55 31.49
C GLN A 1100 21.40 -5.56 31.83
N ASP A 1101 20.91 -6.29 30.81
CA ASP A 1101 19.86 -7.32 30.95
C ASP A 1101 18.66 -6.86 31.79
N GLY A 1102 18.24 -5.61 31.61
CA GLY A 1102 17.08 -5.06 32.29
C GLY A 1102 17.28 -4.69 33.76
N LYS A 1103 18.52 -4.58 34.25
CA LYS A 1103 18.86 -4.20 35.63
C LYS A 1103 19.90 -3.08 35.67
N VAL A 1104 19.86 -2.25 36.72
CA VAL A 1104 20.92 -1.28 37.00
C VAL A 1104 22.06 -2.01 37.69
N VAL A 1105 23.20 -2.13 37.01
CA VAL A 1105 24.37 -2.86 37.53
C VAL A 1105 25.31 -1.93 38.28
N GLU A 1106 25.45 -0.70 37.80
CA GLU A 1106 26.34 0.31 38.37
C GLU A 1106 25.70 1.69 38.34
N GLN A 1107 25.99 2.49 39.37
CA GLN A 1107 25.50 3.85 39.46
C GLN A 1107 26.50 4.75 40.17
N GLY A 1108 26.83 5.90 39.58
CA GLY A 1108 27.83 6.82 40.14
C GLY A 1108 28.10 8.03 39.26
N THR A 1109 29.08 8.85 39.66
CA THR A 1109 29.62 9.91 38.79
C THR A 1109 30.59 9.31 37.78
N HIS A 1110 30.89 10.03 36.70
CA HIS A 1110 31.86 9.59 35.70
C HIS A 1110 33.21 9.19 36.34
N SER A 1111 33.76 10.03 37.23
CA SER A 1111 35.03 9.78 37.91
C SER A 1111 34.98 8.49 38.75
N SER A 1112 33.93 8.33 39.56
CA SER A 1112 33.77 7.16 40.43
C SER A 1112 33.60 5.85 39.66
N LEU A 1113 32.88 5.85 38.54
CA LEU A 1113 32.66 4.65 37.75
C LEU A 1113 33.88 4.26 36.90
N VAL A 1114 34.73 5.23 36.53
CA VAL A 1114 36.00 4.97 35.81
C VAL A 1114 37.06 4.38 36.74
N GLU A 1115 37.07 4.75 38.03
CA GLU A 1115 38.01 4.18 39.01
C GLU A 1115 37.82 2.67 39.22
N ASN A 1116 36.60 2.16 39.05
CA ASN A 1116 36.31 0.73 39.16
C ASN A 1116 36.70 -0.03 37.87
N LYS A 1117 37.98 -0.43 37.77
CA LYS A 1117 38.54 -1.10 36.58
C LYS A 1117 37.86 -2.43 36.20
N ASN A 1118 37.16 -3.09 37.12
CA ASN A 1118 36.42 -4.33 36.84
C ASN A 1118 34.95 -4.09 36.46
N GLY A 1119 34.49 -2.83 36.54
CA GLY A 1119 33.11 -2.44 36.37
C GLY A 1119 32.59 -2.49 34.93
N ALA A 1120 31.29 -2.68 34.77
CA ALA A 1120 30.58 -2.67 33.50
C ALA A 1120 30.70 -1.31 32.79
N TYR A 1121 30.68 -0.19 33.52
CA TYR A 1121 30.92 1.14 32.94
C TYR A 1121 32.34 1.25 32.40
N PHE A 1122 33.34 0.85 33.20
CA PHE A 1122 34.73 0.89 32.77
C PHE A 1122 34.99 -0.04 31.60
N LYS A 1123 34.35 -1.21 31.52
CA LYS A 1123 34.40 -2.09 30.34
C LYS A 1123 33.72 -1.48 29.12
N LEU A 1124 32.58 -0.82 29.26
CA LEU A 1124 31.93 -0.10 28.16
C LEU A 1124 32.78 1.07 27.68
N ILE A 1125 33.37 1.81 28.62
CA ILE A 1125 34.33 2.88 28.33
C ILE A 1125 35.56 2.28 27.69
N ASN A 1126 36.18 1.21 28.20
CA ASN A 1126 37.34 0.56 27.62
C ASN A 1126 37.04 -0.11 26.29
N LEU A 1127 35.83 -0.58 26.03
CA LEU A 1127 35.45 -1.04 24.71
C LEU A 1127 35.34 0.16 23.77
N GLN A 1128 34.72 1.26 24.22
CA GLN A 1128 34.74 2.52 23.49
C GLN A 1128 36.14 3.12 23.41
N GLN A 1129 37.02 2.90 24.39
CA GLN A 1129 38.33 3.51 24.58
C GLN A 1129 39.45 2.66 23.99
N GLN A 1130 39.31 1.35 23.86
CA GLN A 1130 40.14 0.49 23.01
C GLN A 1130 39.71 0.69 21.58
N GLN A 1131 38.40 0.86 21.33
CA GLN A 1131 37.96 1.54 20.12
C GLN A 1131 38.52 2.97 20.03
N GLN A 1132 38.98 3.68 21.10
CA GLN A 1132 39.73 5.00 21.10
C GLN A 1132 41.28 4.88 21.15
N GLN A 1133 41.89 3.77 21.57
CA GLN A 1133 43.32 3.66 21.92
C GLN A 1133 44.07 2.80 20.94
N HIS A 1134 43.40 1.79 20.36
CA HIS A 1134 43.86 1.31 19.06
C HIS A 1134 43.90 2.48 18.07
N GLN A 1135 43.25 3.63 18.33
CA GLN A 1135 43.20 4.77 17.42
C GLN A 1135 44.42 5.66 17.36
N HIS A 1136 45.26 5.55 18.39
CA HIS A 1136 46.39 6.43 18.63
C HIS A 1136 47.74 5.71 18.53
N GLN A 1137 47.75 4.38 18.40
CA GLN A 1137 48.90 3.57 17.99
C GLN A 1137 48.66 3.04 16.59
#